data_AF-A0A819NCD3-F1
#
_entry.id   AF-A0A819NCD3-F1
#
_cell.length_a   1.000
_cell.length_b   1.000
_cell.length_c   1.000
_cell.angle_alpha   90.00
_cell.angle_beta   90.00
_cell.angle_gamma   90.00
#
_symmetry.space_group_name_H-M   'P 1'
#
loop_
_entity.id
_entity.type
_entity.pdbx_description
1 polymer ?
#
loop_
_entity_poly.entity_id
_entity_poly.type
_entity_poly.pdbx_seq_one_letter_code
_entity_poly.pdbx_strand_id
1 'polypeptide(L)'
;MVKQDIICLLGNDGSGKSSICEMINSEKDVNNNTIVAIERSNGLGIKYGIDPSIVDKMTLEYTFDGENFNKIMLSDQTINQEQIYWIILDCDIDIIQKRIQSRPTSDIWETRKALNYFQQRFRHLSAHFGIPLIDTTQRTLQQVYDEVLDIVRKYSYYYRYYRQMGTQILNYNQIQECDLENKLYKIINTYDMEKITDLPEYTQEFDNVDKRKLYIRWYINNNSLEIDQQKNILHIGEYELPITGIILKLVTEGESKKVYKDISGNPFTKTLAFIILKSTIYSHSMQVTGEINNLGSIRACGSQLIMEMMWRNGLKHSYRSINFNGIIVSDFIDEISPIEVIVKRYCQGTDKHSFYDILENENIVLSNSDGEYLCGPYVRFDWRNPNHISPKTKKSLNKNSYYYIYEQIVGKEEFFNKVLANKQYAIPVGDKNITADLLTHVIDIKQTKLSVLKMFMVLQSYFFRVNLLIKDVCFMLNKNGEQFWSEINQDCMRITAIDSNQNKFDKDIWRAGGSSSREQILQKWNDFNKIFIDYFMKNKFHQTELLNYNSYFYIEEIEKLLTNTKLKSPINLQELWLAIRGKNPRSILVTMDMFNGQPVLVKSSQVCETHSNGDYWQAMEKLSIFPDILIVDLNGAFGEIDTKNRQIIKKLAQKYHVYTGGGLRSSSDVEDMLKSSVRRCVVASADDALIMKIPKERLIVEISINEQNEVLIHGRQTNTHVNIITRINQLIQIGVYVISITFVQNEGHLSGIPRQQIRDLILQIPQNIKRIYIAGGISTLDDLEYLWSFTRIVPQLGSAIWKNKLTIGSILNSMINFNNNGTVSAIIQDINGPVKGLCYMNRQSIEQTCQYRKLYRYSRKLGKVIMKGERSGDIQHIIQISLDCDSDAMLITVDSKKPFCHTGNHSCFCLQTSIKANLATLADHIKSKINDDSYTGKMQRNPQLALAKVMEEFWEVLASHRDNQVSECSDLFVHLVMYLNGIGVTMEDIFNELNARRWTPKIFIEQNEISDKKLKEIIIGITTTKYTNKTDRFAEEHLGIKILRQSGRNLCIKGEIIDRNKFFKYFDYDENIKLSLFPSKPKDMPWLLASKRVTHLITFETVVKNYPTVYTVLHEIVDPSICLALICRKGACIEPEKWTRQNKPLIAAEHVSQVTRFFELNNIDPVAYHLDRVTGSSEGYLVNTDLYLLADAIVESGRTLEENNLEIWKVIIPKGQVRIALYGRCN
;
A
#
# COMPACT_ATOMS: atom_id res chain seq x y z
N MET A 1 48.13 -40.53 40.83
CA MET A 1 47.25 -41.68 40.52
C MET A 1 46.77 -41.51 39.10
N VAL A 2 46.94 -42.53 38.25
CA VAL A 2 46.40 -42.54 36.88
C VAL A 2 44.87 -42.57 37.01
N LYS A 3 44.15 -41.58 36.46
CA LYS A 3 42.68 -41.56 36.48
C LYS A 3 42.15 -42.69 35.59
N GLN A 4 41.23 -43.50 36.11
CA GLN A 4 40.58 -44.57 35.37
C GLN A 4 39.19 -44.12 34.93
N ASP A 5 38.80 -44.44 33.70
CA ASP A 5 37.43 -44.30 33.18
C ASP A 5 36.62 -45.53 33.57
N ILE A 6 35.39 -45.31 34.03
CA ILE A 6 34.54 -46.39 34.54
C ILE A 6 33.33 -46.55 33.64
N ILE A 7 33.12 -47.74 33.10
CA ILE A 7 31.96 -48.08 32.26
C ILE A 7 30.92 -48.80 33.12
N CYS A 8 29.69 -48.28 33.19
CA CYS A 8 28.58 -48.97 33.82
C CYS A 8 27.64 -49.55 32.75
N LEU A 9 27.61 -50.88 32.61
CA LEU A 9 26.77 -51.59 31.64
C LEU A 9 25.41 -51.94 32.25
N LEU A 10 24.34 -51.63 31.51
CA LEU A 10 22.94 -51.80 31.89
C LEU A 10 22.18 -52.57 30.80
N GLY A 11 21.02 -53.13 31.10
CA GLY A 11 20.15 -53.79 30.11
C GLY A 11 19.47 -55.05 30.65
N ASN A 12 18.52 -55.58 29.87
CA ASN A 12 17.83 -56.82 30.20
C ASN A 12 18.81 -57.99 30.37
N ASP A 13 18.38 -58.98 31.13
CA ASP A 13 19.05 -60.27 31.16
C ASP A 13 19.02 -60.92 29.76
N GLY A 14 20.14 -61.49 29.31
CA GLY A 14 20.29 -61.98 27.94
C GLY A 14 20.75 -60.94 26.90
N SER A 15 20.91 -59.66 27.26
CA SER A 15 21.50 -58.62 26.39
C SER A 15 23.02 -58.79 26.14
N GLY A 16 23.70 -59.66 26.89
CA GLY A 16 25.15 -59.87 26.78
C GLY A 16 26.01 -59.00 27.72
N LYS A 17 25.38 -58.15 28.55
CA LYS A 17 26.06 -57.24 29.49
C LYS A 17 27.15 -57.89 30.35
N SER A 18 26.88 -59.07 30.92
CA SER A 18 27.80 -59.74 31.85
C SER A 18 29.05 -60.24 31.12
N SER A 19 28.88 -60.83 29.93
CA SER A 19 29.98 -61.30 29.09
C SER A 19 30.87 -60.15 28.59
N ILE A 20 30.28 -59.02 28.19
CA ILE A 20 31.05 -57.82 27.78
C ILE A 20 31.81 -57.22 28.97
N CYS A 21 31.19 -57.19 30.15
CA CYS A 21 31.83 -56.72 31.37
C CYS A 21 33.05 -57.58 31.75
N GLU A 22 32.96 -58.91 31.61
CA GLU A 22 34.09 -59.83 31.81
C GLU A 22 35.19 -59.61 30.78
N MET A 23 34.86 -59.44 29.49
CA MET A 23 35.84 -59.16 28.43
C MET A 23 36.63 -57.87 28.70
N ILE A 24 35.97 -56.78 29.10
CA ILE A 24 36.63 -55.50 29.40
C ILE A 24 37.56 -55.62 30.63
N ASN A 25 37.15 -56.39 31.64
CA ASN A 25 37.92 -56.52 32.88
C ASN A 25 39.03 -57.59 32.84
N SER A 26 39.03 -58.49 31.86
CA SER A 26 39.98 -59.60 31.73
C SER A 26 41.21 -59.28 30.87
N GLU A 27 41.15 -58.27 29.99
CA GLU A 27 42.34 -57.74 29.30
C GLU A 27 43.24 -56.97 30.30
N LYS A 28 44.26 -57.65 30.83
CA LYS A 28 45.27 -57.05 31.74
C LYS A 28 46.67 -56.86 31.14
N ASP A 29 46.87 -57.15 29.86
CA ASP A 29 48.12 -56.95 29.13
C ASP A 29 47.71 -56.35 27.77
N VAL A 30 47.99 -55.09 27.42
CA VAL A 30 49.28 -54.64 26.88
C VAL A 30 49.45 -53.11 26.98
N ASN A 31 48.48 -52.35 27.52
CA ASN A 31 48.61 -50.88 27.68
C ASN A 31 47.96 -50.40 28.99
N ASN A 32 48.75 -50.25 30.07
CA ASN A 32 48.45 -49.56 31.34
C ASN A 32 46.96 -49.19 31.56
N ASN A 33 46.20 -50.07 32.23
CA ASN A 33 44.76 -49.99 32.48
C ASN A 33 44.25 -48.61 32.92
N THR A 34 43.57 -47.94 31.99
CA THR A 34 42.79 -46.72 32.20
C THR A 34 41.28 -46.94 32.16
N ILE A 35 40.73 -48.16 31.99
CA ILE A 35 39.27 -48.40 31.89
C ILE A 35 38.82 -49.59 32.76
N VAL A 36 37.69 -49.48 33.47
CA VAL A 36 37.08 -50.54 34.30
C VAL A 36 35.58 -50.67 33.99
N ALA A 37 35.06 -51.88 33.75
CA ALA A 37 33.62 -52.10 33.52
C ALA A 37 32.91 -52.65 34.76
N ILE A 38 31.70 -52.15 35.02
CA ILE A 38 30.89 -52.48 36.20
C ILE A 38 29.48 -52.85 35.74
N GLU A 39 28.91 -53.89 36.35
CA GLU A 39 27.50 -54.23 36.25
C GLU A 39 26.97 -54.64 37.64
N ARG A 40 25.66 -54.82 37.79
CA ARG A 40 25.05 -55.12 39.09
C ARG A 40 25.60 -56.40 39.74
N SER A 41 25.86 -57.43 38.95
CA SER A 41 26.18 -58.77 39.49
C SER A 41 27.64 -58.95 39.94
N ASN A 42 28.56 -58.08 39.49
CA ASN A 42 30.00 -58.30 39.66
C ASN A 42 30.62 -57.69 40.94
N GLY A 43 29.83 -56.92 41.71
CA GLY A 43 30.25 -56.32 42.99
C GLY A 43 31.30 -55.20 42.90
N LEU A 44 31.84 -54.89 41.71
CA LEU A 44 32.90 -53.89 41.52
C LEU A 44 32.40 -52.46 41.77
N GLY A 45 31.09 -52.20 41.65
CA GLY A 45 30.47 -50.90 41.92
C GLY A 45 30.77 -50.35 43.32
N ILE A 46 30.81 -51.22 44.33
CA ILE A 46 31.07 -50.86 45.73
C ILE A 46 32.46 -50.21 45.88
N LYS A 47 33.46 -50.70 45.13
CA LYS A 47 34.84 -50.20 45.19
C LYS A 47 34.97 -48.75 44.70
N TYR A 48 34.11 -48.33 43.77
CA TYR A 48 34.13 -46.98 43.17
C TYR A 48 33.00 -46.09 43.68
N GLY A 49 32.21 -46.54 44.66
CA GLY A 49 31.08 -45.80 45.20
C GLY A 49 29.91 -45.63 44.23
N ILE A 50 29.74 -46.55 43.28
CA ILE A 50 28.67 -46.55 42.28
C ILE A 50 27.67 -47.65 42.64
N ASP A 51 26.37 -47.34 42.65
CA ASP A 51 25.28 -48.31 42.81
C ASP A 51 24.55 -48.53 41.47
N PRO A 52 24.91 -49.54 40.66
CA PRO A 52 24.21 -49.85 39.42
C PRO A 52 22.72 -50.20 39.61
N SER A 53 22.30 -50.60 40.81
CA SER A 53 20.89 -50.99 41.09
C SER A 53 19.92 -49.80 41.10
N ILE A 54 20.44 -48.57 41.11
CA ILE A 54 19.63 -47.35 41.06
C ILE A 54 18.79 -47.27 39.77
N VAL A 55 19.36 -47.74 38.65
CA VAL A 55 18.71 -47.77 37.34
C VAL A 55 17.60 -48.82 37.33
N ASP A 56 17.83 -49.99 37.91
CA ASP A 56 16.82 -51.04 38.03
C ASP A 56 15.62 -50.56 38.87
N LYS A 57 15.86 -49.87 39.99
CA LYS A 57 14.79 -49.28 40.82
C LYS A 57 13.96 -48.24 40.03
N MET A 58 14.62 -47.42 39.22
CA MET A 58 13.93 -46.45 38.35
C MET A 58 12.99 -47.10 37.33
N THR A 59 13.29 -48.32 36.85
CA THR A 59 12.40 -49.03 35.92
C THR A 59 11.08 -49.49 36.57
N LEU A 60 11.05 -49.68 37.90
CA LEU A 60 9.91 -50.21 38.66
C LEU A 60 8.96 -49.13 39.19
N GLU A 61 9.43 -47.92 39.50
CA GLU A 61 8.62 -46.83 40.10
C GLU A 61 7.71 -46.08 39.09
N TYR A 62 7.80 -46.43 37.79
CA TYR A 62 7.08 -45.84 36.68
C TYR A 62 5.66 -46.47 36.56
N THR A 63 4.66 -46.01 37.34
CA THR A 63 3.23 -46.43 37.28
C THR A 63 2.31 -45.34 36.70
N PHE A 64 1.03 -45.64 36.41
CA PHE A 64 0.02 -44.78 35.75
C PHE A 64 -0.21 -43.39 36.41
N ASP A 65 0.32 -43.20 37.63
CA ASP A 65 0.09 -42.04 38.49
C ASP A 65 1.31 -41.08 38.61
N GLY A 66 2.52 -41.44 38.15
CA GLY A 66 3.62 -40.51 37.78
C GLY A 66 4.29 -39.60 38.84
N GLU A 67 4.03 -39.71 40.15
CA GLU A 67 4.46 -38.68 41.12
C GLU A 67 5.94 -38.72 41.63
N ASN A 68 6.72 -39.80 41.47
CA ASN A 68 8.02 -39.97 42.17
C ASN A 68 9.31 -39.87 41.34
N PHE A 69 9.24 -39.84 40.02
CA PHE A 69 10.42 -40.06 39.15
C PHE A 69 11.46 -38.93 39.12
N ASN A 70 11.10 -37.67 39.44
CA ASN A 70 11.99 -36.51 39.25
C ASN A 70 13.05 -36.29 40.35
N LYS A 71 13.21 -37.20 41.31
CA LYS A 71 14.03 -36.97 42.51
C LYS A 71 15.42 -37.62 42.49
N ILE A 72 15.76 -38.40 41.46
CA ILE A 72 16.98 -39.21 41.42
C ILE A 72 17.86 -38.81 40.23
N MET A 73 19.16 -38.54 40.47
CA MET A 73 20.15 -38.10 39.47
C MET A 73 21.26 -39.15 39.30
N LEU A 74 21.68 -39.42 38.06
CA LEU A 74 22.83 -40.30 37.75
C LEU A 74 24.12 -39.47 37.67
N SER A 75 25.08 -39.77 38.55
CA SER A 75 26.38 -39.12 38.56
C SER A 75 27.26 -39.55 37.38
N ASP A 76 27.94 -38.58 36.76
CA ASP A 76 28.95 -38.83 35.72
C ASP A 76 30.37 -38.93 36.27
N GLN A 77 30.53 -38.81 37.59
CA GLN A 77 31.84 -38.91 38.25
C GLN A 77 31.76 -39.70 39.56
N THR A 78 32.83 -40.42 39.89
CA THR A 78 32.98 -41.02 41.22
C THR A 78 33.31 -39.97 42.27
N ILE A 79 33.25 -40.36 43.54
CA ILE A 79 33.70 -39.55 44.68
C ILE A 79 35.18 -39.11 44.50
N ASN A 80 35.98 -39.91 43.79
CA ASN A 80 37.39 -39.65 43.50
C ASN A 80 37.63 -38.91 42.16
N GLN A 81 36.58 -38.36 41.52
CA GLN A 81 36.62 -37.63 40.25
C GLN A 81 37.12 -38.44 39.04
N GLU A 82 36.85 -39.74 39.04
CA GLU A 82 36.97 -40.61 37.88
C GLU A 82 35.72 -40.47 37.01
N GLN A 83 35.86 -40.50 35.67
CA GLN A 83 34.75 -40.31 34.75
C GLN A 83 33.92 -41.60 34.65
N ILE A 84 32.60 -41.47 34.78
CA ILE A 84 31.64 -42.58 34.62
C ILE A 84 30.97 -42.49 33.24
N TYR A 85 30.98 -43.60 32.53
CA TYR A 85 30.35 -43.86 31.25
C TYR A 85 29.22 -44.86 31.43
N TRP A 86 27.99 -44.39 31.55
CA TRP A 86 26.81 -45.26 31.56
C TRP A 86 26.54 -45.75 30.13
N ILE A 87 26.24 -47.03 29.93
CA ILE A 87 25.90 -47.60 28.62
C ILE A 87 24.81 -48.66 28.81
N ILE A 88 23.77 -48.64 27.97
CA ILE A 88 22.68 -49.62 27.98
C ILE A 88 22.82 -50.55 26.77
N LEU A 89 22.74 -51.85 27.00
CA LEU A 89 22.68 -52.87 25.95
C LEU A 89 21.23 -53.32 25.72
N ASP A 90 20.82 -53.33 24.47
CA ASP A 90 19.49 -53.73 24.02
C ASP A 90 19.56 -54.94 23.08
N CYS A 91 18.46 -55.69 22.96
CA CYS A 91 18.39 -56.90 22.14
C CYS A 91 16.93 -57.27 21.84
N ASP A 92 16.62 -57.83 20.66
CA ASP A 92 15.28 -58.34 20.40
C ASP A 92 14.84 -59.37 21.43
N ILE A 93 13.56 -59.27 21.80
CA ILE A 93 12.95 -60.09 22.85
C ILE A 93 13.02 -61.58 22.51
N ASP A 94 12.83 -61.95 21.24
CA ASP A 94 12.91 -63.35 20.84
C ASP A 94 14.32 -63.93 21.02
N ILE A 95 15.35 -63.10 20.89
CA ILE A 95 16.75 -63.48 21.10
C ILE A 95 17.09 -63.51 22.59
N ILE A 96 16.62 -62.52 23.34
CA ILE A 96 16.71 -62.51 24.82
C ILE A 96 16.10 -63.79 25.38
N GLN A 97 14.88 -64.14 24.95
CA GLN A 97 14.19 -65.35 25.39
C GLN A 97 14.99 -66.61 25.08
N LYS A 98 15.57 -66.73 23.88
CA LYS A 98 16.44 -67.85 23.51
C LYS A 98 17.69 -67.93 24.39
N ARG A 99 18.35 -66.79 24.64
CA ARG A 99 19.57 -66.71 25.48
C ARG A 99 19.27 -67.06 26.95
N ILE A 100 18.14 -66.61 27.50
CA ILE A 100 17.72 -66.95 28.87
C ILE A 100 17.33 -68.42 28.99
N GLN A 101 16.63 -68.98 28.00
CA GLN A 101 16.23 -70.40 27.99
C GLN A 101 17.43 -71.36 27.98
N SER A 102 18.62 -70.90 27.57
CA SER A 102 19.85 -71.69 27.62
C SER A 102 20.55 -71.72 29.00
N ARG A 103 20.01 -71.00 29.99
CA ARG A 103 20.53 -70.95 31.38
C ARG A 103 19.97 -72.11 32.23
N PRO A 104 20.62 -72.46 33.35
CA PRO A 104 20.10 -73.43 34.30
C PRO A 104 18.69 -73.08 34.80
N THR A 105 17.83 -74.07 35.02
CA THR A 105 16.39 -73.91 35.34
C THR A 105 16.10 -73.14 36.63
N SER A 106 17.05 -73.00 37.55
CA SER A 106 16.91 -72.22 38.78
C SER A 106 16.85 -70.70 38.58
N ASP A 107 17.25 -70.19 37.40
CA ASP A 107 17.35 -68.76 37.09
C ASP A 107 16.30 -68.26 36.08
N ILE A 108 15.30 -69.08 35.72
CA ILE A 108 14.31 -68.73 34.68
C ILE A 108 13.04 -68.15 35.32
N TRP A 109 12.98 -66.84 35.53
CA TRP A 109 11.85 -66.16 36.19
C TRP A 109 11.14 -65.09 35.34
N GLU A 110 11.60 -64.83 34.11
CA GLU A 110 11.16 -63.66 33.32
C GLU A 110 10.13 -64.01 32.23
N THR A 111 8.91 -63.48 32.34
CA THR A 111 7.86 -63.65 31.33
C THR A 111 8.10 -62.76 30.09
N ARG A 112 7.59 -63.14 28.91
CA ARG A 112 7.64 -62.30 27.69
C ARG A 112 7.09 -60.89 27.92
N LYS A 113 6.08 -60.77 28.79
CA LYS A 113 5.47 -59.49 29.18
C LYS A 113 6.42 -58.64 30.03
N ALA A 114 7.15 -59.26 30.96
CA ALA A 114 8.16 -58.58 31.77
C ALA A 114 9.34 -58.12 30.90
N LEU A 115 9.82 -58.97 29.98
CA LEU A 115 10.89 -58.61 29.04
C LEU A 115 10.52 -57.43 28.14
N ASN A 116 9.29 -57.44 27.59
CA ASN A 116 8.74 -56.30 26.84
C ASN A 116 8.69 -55.02 27.68
N TYR A 117 8.26 -55.14 28.93
CA TYR A 117 8.17 -54.00 29.84
C TYR A 117 9.55 -53.41 30.11
N PHE A 118 10.52 -54.20 30.57
CA PHE A 118 11.84 -53.72 30.95
C PHE A 118 12.67 -53.25 29.76
N GLN A 119 12.53 -53.86 28.58
CA GLN A 119 13.16 -53.37 27.36
C GLN A 119 12.77 -51.93 27.06
N GLN A 120 11.46 -51.63 27.07
CA GLN A 120 10.97 -50.27 26.85
C GLN A 120 11.40 -49.31 27.96
N ARG A 121 11.61 -49.80 29.20
CA ARG A 121 12.10 -48.99 30.32
C ARG A 121 13.57 -48.60 30.19
N PHE A 122 14.45 -49.55 29.88
CA PHE A 122 15.87 -49.27 29.66
C PHE A 122 16.06 -48.27 28.53
N ARG A 123 15.31 -48.48 27.45
CA ARG A 123 15.17 -47.53 26.36
C ARG A 123 14.84 -46.11 26.86
N HIS A 124 13.71 -45.95 27.56
CA HIS A 124 13.32 -44.64 28.10
C HIS A 124 14.36 -43.98 29.02
N LEU A 125 15.11 -44.77 29.81
CA LEU A 125 16.19 -44.26 30.65
C LEU A 125 17.39 -43.77 29.82
N SER A 126 17.68 -44.43 28.70
CA SER A 126 18.66 -43.98 27.71
C SER A 126 18.30 -42.60 27.18
N ALA A 127 17.04 -42.39 26.77
CA ALA A 127 16.55 -41.10 26.31
C ALA A 127 16.49 -40.03 27.44
N HIS A 128 16.12 -40.41 28.66
CA HIS A 128 16.01 -39.47 29.76
C HIS A 128 17.37 -38.92 30.20
N PHE A 129 18.33 -39.81 30.41
CA PHE A 129 19.64 -39.45 30.95
C PHE A 129 20.70 -39.24 29.86
N GLY A 130 20.36 -39.47 28.59
CA GLY A 130 21.31 -39.33 27.49
C GLY A 130 22.39 -40.41 27.55
N ILE A 131 22.00 -41.64 27.83
CA ILE A 131 22.90 -42.79 27.97
C ILE A 131 22.96 -43.53 26.63
N PRO A 132 24.15 -43.80 26.06
CA PRO A 132 24.28 -44.59 24.83
C PRO A 132 23.57 -45.94 24.91
N LEU A 133 22.78 -46.26 23.88
CA LEU A 133 22.08 -47.53 23.70
C LEU A 133 22.78 -48.34 22.58
N ILE A 134 23.23 -49.55 22.88
CA ILE A 134 23.91 -50.44 21.94
C ILE A 134 23.05 -51.69 21.70
N ASP A 135 22.66 -51.93 20.45
CA ASP A 135 21.89 -53.10 20.05
C ASP A 135 22.79 -54.32 19.82
N THR A 136 22.41 -55.44 20.43
CA THR A 136 23.15 -56.72 20.44
C THR A 136 22.42 -57.85 19.70
N THR A 137 21.32 -57.54 19.01
CA THR A 137 20.39 -58.50 18.39
C THR A 137 21.09 -59.48 17.45
N GLN A 138 21.93 -59.01 16.52
CA GLN A 138 22.63 -59.88 15.55
C GLN A 138 24.14 -59.66 15.52
N ARG A 139 24.72 -59.28 16.66
CA ARG A 139 26.14 -58.91 16.75
C ARG A 139 26.94 -59.90 17.59
N THR A 140 28.18 -60.12 17.18
CA THR A 140 29.14 -60.91 17.96
C THR A 140 29.58 -60.16 19.20
N LEU A 141 30.02 -60.88 20.25
CA LEU A 141 30.51 -60.24 21.47
C LEU A 141 31.70 -59.30 21.19
N GLN A 142 32.58 -59.64 20.24
CA GLN A 142 33.70 -58.79 19.86
C GLN A 142 33.23 -57.46 19.25
N GLN A 143 32.23 -57.49 18.36
CA GLN A 143 31.69 -56.25 17.74
C GLN A 143 31.01 -55.32 18.75
N VAL A 144 30.38 -55.88 19.79
CA VAL A 144 29.76 -55.09 20.86
C VAL A 144 30.84 -54.54 21.80
N TYR A 145 31.85 -55.35 22.10
CA TYR A 145 33.02 -54.97 22.90
C TYR A 145 33.80 -53.81 22.28
N ASP A 146 34.10 -53.88 20.98
CA ASP A 146 34.84 -52.84 20.26
C ASP A 146 34.08 -51.50 20.28
N GLU A 147 32.75 -51.53 20.08
CA GLU A 147 31.91 -50.32 20.12
C GLU A 147 31.83 -49.69 21.51
N VAL A 148 31.69 -50.52 22.57
CA VAL A 148 31.71 -50.04 23.96
C VAL A 148 33.02 -49.32 24.26
N LEU A 149 34.15 -49.85 23.79
CA LEU A 149 35.46 -49.21 23.98
C LEU A 149 35.64 -47.97 23.12
N ASP A 150 35.14 -47.96 21.89
CA ASP A 150 35.19 -46.80 21.00
C ASP A 150 34.45 -45.59 21.61
N ILE A 151 33.30 -45.80 22.26
CA ILE A 151 32.55 -44.76 22.97
C ILE A 151 33.41 -44.06 24.03
N VAL A 152 34.26 -44.82 24.73
CA VAL A 152 35.09 -44.31 25.82
C VAL A 152 36.42 -43.75 25.31
N ARG A 153 37.13 -44.47 24.44
CA ARG A 153 38.49 -44.15 24.00
C ARG A 153 38.53 -43.13 22.86
N LYS A 154 37.61 -43.26 21.90
CA LYS A 154 37.65 -42.51 20.63
C LYS A 154 36.57 -41.44 20.55
N TYR A 155 35.43 -41.68 21.17
CA TYR A 155 34.22 -40.87 21.05
C TYR A 155 33.76 -40.28 22.39
N SER A 156 34.67 -40.05 23.34
CA SER A 156 34.36 -39.43 24.64
C SER A 156 33.66 -38.07 24.52
N TYR A 157 33.96 -37.32 23.45
CA TYR A 157 33.26 -36.09 23.09
C TYR A 157 31.78 -36.34 22.72
N TYR A 158 31.48 -37.43 22.02
CA TYR A 158 30.11 -37.82 21.68
C TYR A 158 29.35 -38.34 22.90
N TYR A 159 30.00 -39.01 23.85
CA TYR A 159 29.38 -39.35 25.14
C TYR A 159 28.87 -38.10 25.86
N ARG A 160 29.64 -37.01 25.85
CA ARG A 160 29.20 -35.71 26.38
C ARG A 160 27.99 -35.15 25.63
N TYR A 161 27.91 -35.33 24.31
CA TYR A 161 26.72 -34.97 23.53
C TYR A 161 25.51 -35.83 23.85
N TYR A 162 25.65 -37.16 23.97
CA TYR A 162 24.58 -38.03 24.41
C TYR A 162 24.04 -37.56 25.77
N ARG A 163 24.93 -37.29 26.73
CA ARG A 163 24.56 -36.76 28.05
C ARG A 163 23.88 -35.38 28.01
N GLN A 164 24.28 -34.50 27.08
CA GLN A 164 23.65 -33.19 26.84
C GLN A 164 22.30 -33.28 26.10
N MET A 165 22.11 -34.31 25.27
CA MET A 165 20.82 -34.68 24.66
C MET A 165 19.90 -35.35 25.68
N GLY A 166 20.47 -35.84 26.78
CA GLY A 166 19.74 -36.25 27.97
C GLY A 166 18.81 -35.13 28.40
N THR A 167 17.54 -35.46 28.55
CA THR A 167 16.48 -34.52 28.84
C THR A 167 16.47 -34.07 30.31
N GLN A 168 17.62 -33.89 30.96
CA GLN A 168 17.84 -33.79 32.43
C GLN A 168 16.99 -32.75 33.21
N ILE A 169 16.24 -31.89 32.52
CA ILE A 169 15.33 -30.87 33.09
C ILE A 169 13.84 -31.30 32.95
N LEU A 170 13.59 -32.38 32.22
CA LEU A 170 12.28 -32.88 31.86
C LEU A 170 11.81 -33.90 32.89
N ASN A 171 10.63 -33.68 33.45
CA ASN A 171 9.98 -34.67 34.29
C ASN A 171 9.44 -35.84 33.47
N TYR A 172 9.06 -36.93 34.15
CA TYR A 172 8.33 -38.09 33.62
C TYR A 172 7.35 -37.77 32.45
N ASN A 173 6.61 -36.66 32.53
CA ASN A 173 5.62 -36.26 31.51
C ASN A 173 6.23 -35.62 30.25
N GLN A 174 7.43 -35.05 30.35
CA GLN A 174 8.14 -34.39 29.26
C GLN A 174 9.10 -35.34 28.52
N ILE A 175 9.56 -36.40 29.19
CA ILE A 175 10.30 -37.53 28.59
C ILE A 175 9.39 -38.33 27.65
N GLN A 176 8.13 -38.44 28.04
CA GLN A 176 7.03 -39.04 27.29
C GLN A 176 6.69 -38.35 25.95
N GLU A 177 6.98 -37.05 25.84
CA GLU A 177 6.84 -36.29 24.58
C GLU A 177 8.06 -36.42 23.67
N CYS A 178 9.18 -36.94 24.18
CA CYS A 178 10.38 -37.16 23.42
C CYS A 178 10.47 -38.64 23.03
N ASP A 179 9.81 -39.02 21.93
CA ASP A 179 10.08 -40.27 21.22
C ASP A 179 11.45 -40.19 20.52
N LEU A 180 12.52 -40.03 21.31
CA LEU A 180 13.88 -39.84 20.83
C LEU A 180 14.47 -41.15 20.32
N GLU A 181 14.03 -42.28 20.86
CA GLU A 181 14.72 -43.55 20.69
C GLU A 181 14.17 -44.41 19.55
N ASN A 182 12.84 -44.47 19.35
CA ASN A 182 12.30 -45.09 18.13
C ASN A 182 12.48 -44.18 16.92
N LYS A 183 12.57 -42.84 17.09
CA LYS A 183 12.84 -41.96 15.96
C LYS A 183 14.30 -41.92 15.57
N LEU A 184 15.27 -41.75 16.48
CA LEU A 184 16.68 -41.82 16.04
C LEU A 184 16.95 -43.20 15.42
N TYR A 185 16.50 -44.29 16.04
CA TYR A 185 16.81 -45.63 15.55
C TYR A 185 16.04 -46.01 14.27
N LYS A 186 14.77 -45.59 14.07
CA LYS A 186 14.07 -45.79 12.78
C LYS A 186 14.44 -44.79 11.68
N ILE A 187 14.84 -43.56 12.04
CA ILE A 187 15.36 -42.58 11.07
C ILE A 187 16.75 -43.02 10.59
N ILE A 188 17.58 -43.57 11.47
CA ILE A 188 18.93 -44.08 11.13
C ILE A 188 18.87 -45.43 10.39
N ASN A 189 17.98 -46.37 10.75
CA ASN A 189 18.01 -47.74 10.20
C ASN A 189 16.82 -48.14 9.30
N THR A 190 15.76 -47.34 9.17
CA THR A 190 14.61 -47.70 8.30
C THR A 190 14.47 -46.83 7.05
N TYR A 191 15.33 -45.82 6.89
CA TYR A 191 15.56 -45.16 5.62
C TYR A 191 16.97 -45.48 5.16
N ASP A 192 17.05 -46.09 3.99
CA ASP A 192 18.29 -46.42 3.28
C ASP A 192 19.16 -45.15 3.09
N MET A 193 20.22 -45.04 3.89
CA MET A 193 21.15 -43.90 3.96
C MET A 193 22.29 -43.98 2.93
N GLU A 194 22.21 -44.85 1.90
CA GLU A 194 23.02 -44.68 0.67
C GLU A 194 22.63 -43.41 -0.12
N LYS A 195 21.56 -42.75 0.31
CA LYS A 195 21.19 -41.40 -0.05
C LYS A 195 21.61 -40.45 1.09
N ILE A 196 22.59 -39.61 0.76
CA ILE A 196 23.11 -38.42 1.44
C ILE A 196 24.19 -38.58 2.52
N THR A 197 25.44 -38.40 2.09
CA THR A 197 26.61 -37.74 2.73
C THR A 197 27.50 -37.34 1.51
N ASP A 198 28.16 -36.19 1.32
CA ASP A 198 28.74 -35.15 2.15
C ASP A 198 28.92 -33.81 1.35
N LEU A 199 29.09 -32.72 2.10
CA LEU A 199 29.45 -31.27 1.93
C LEU A 199 30.20 -30.75 0.65
N PRO A 200 30.10 -29.44 0.25
CA PRO A 200 30.38 -28.26 1.08
C PRO A 200 29.50 -26.98 0.92
N GLU A 201 29.78 -26.04 1.84
CA GLU A 201 29.21 -24.73 2.23
C GLU A 201 28.56 -23.82 1.17
N TYR A 202 27.53 -23.04 1.56
CA TYR A 202 27.50 -21.56 1.47
C TYR A 202 26.24 -20.94 2.14
N THR A 203 26.43 -19.76 2.75
CA THR A 203 25.47 -18.93 3.50
C THR A 203 24.87 -17.77 2.68
N GLN A 204 23.75 -17.20 3.18
CA GLN A 204 23.03 -15.93 2.82
C GLN A 204 21.78 -16.15 1.95
N GLU A 205 20.56 -15.62 2.18
CA GLU A 205 19.97 -14.48 2.92
C GLU A 205 18.46 -14.78 3.10
N PHE A 206 17.83 -14.52 4.25
CA PHE A 206 16.41 -14.90 4.50
C PHE A 206 15.48 -13.79 5.04
N ASP A 207 15.72 -12.52 4.73
CA ASP A 207 14.85 -11.42 5.19
C ASP A 207 14.08 -10.65 4.11
N ASN A 208 14.13 -11.06 2.83
CA ASN A 208 13.40 -10.37 1.75
C ASN A 208 12.70 -11.32 0.75
N VAL A 209 11.90 -12.26 1.24
CA VAL A 209 11.15 -13.17 0.36
C VAL A 209 9.89 -12.48 -0.17
N ASP A 210 9.91 -12.09 -1.45
CA ASP A 210 8.73 -11.67 -2.19
C ASP A 210 7.82 -12.89 -2.40
N LYS A 211 6.78 -13.01 -1.56
CA LYS A 211 5.76 -14.08 -1.59
C LYS A 211 5.10 -14.25 -2.97
N ARG A 212 5.22 -13.27 -3.86
CA ARG A 212 4.74 -13.29 -5.25
C ARG A 212 5.60 -14.11 -6.22
N LYS A 213 6.80 -14.57 -5.86
CA LYS A 213 7.61 -15.44 -6.75
C LYS A 213 7.28 -16.93 -6.65
N LEU A 214 6.53 -17.36 -5.64
CA LEU A 214 5.96 -18.73 -5.54
C LEU A 214 4.90 -19.08 -6.60
N TYR A 215 4.53 -18.12 -7.45
CA TYR A 215 3.25 -18.05 -8.15
C TYR A 215 3.14 -18.90 -9.44
N ILE A 216 4.20 -19.55 -9.94
CA ILE A 216 4.19 -20.04 -11.34
C ILE A 216 4.08 -21.58 -11.50
N ARG A 217 4.21 -22.41 -10.46
CA ARG A 217 4.50 -23.86 -10.65
C ARG A 217 3.44 -24.91 -10.30
N TRP A 218 2.21 -24.56 -9.95
CA TRP A 218 1.24 -25.52 -9.39
C TRP A 218 0.28 -26.13 -10.42
N TYR A 219 0.83 -26.71 -11.50
CA TYR A 219 0.13 -27.85 -12.10
C TYR A 219 0.11 -28.99 -11.06
N ILE A 220 -0.93 -29.81 -11.11
CA ILE A 220 -1.16 -31.03 -10.32
C ILE A 220 -0.01 -32.02 -10.54
N ASN A 221 1.18 -31.71 -10.02
CA ASN A 221 2.40 -32.48 -10.12
C ASN A 221 2.99 -32.67 -8.71
N ASN A 222 3.46 -33.90 -8.48
CA ASN A 222 3.69 -34.56 -7.19
C ASN A 222 4.72 -33.95 -6.22
N ASN A 223 5.30 -32.76 -6.46
CA ASN A 223 6.55 -32.31 -5.82
C ASN A 223 6.45 -30.90 -5.17
N SER A 224 5.42 -30.58 -4.40
CA SER A 224 5.33 -29.32 -3.61
C SER A 224 6.27 -29.28 -2.39
N LEU A 225 6.75 -30.45 -1.97
CA LEU A 225 7.71 -30.66 -0.90
C LEU A 225 8.62 -31.81 -1.33
N GLU A 226 9.83 -31.51 -1.76
CA GLU A 226 10.81 -32.48 -2.24
C GLU A 226 12.09 -32.37 -1.40
N ILE A 227 12.71 -33.49 -1.07
CA ILE A 227 14.00 -33.49 -0.36
C ILE A 227 15.05 -33.82 -1.42
N ASP A 228 15.87 -32.84 -1.82
CA ASP A 228 17.03 -33.08 -2.68
C ASP A 228 18.13 -33.66 -1.82
N GLN A 229 18.28 -34.95 -2.04
CA GLN A 229 19.13 -35.79 -1.26
C GLN A 229 20.61 -35.40 -1.50
N GLN A 230 21.03 -35.11 -2.73
CA GLN A 230 22.43 -34.81 -3.01
C GLN A 230 22.90 -33.48 -2.41
N LYS A 231 21.98 -32.53 -2.19
CA LYS A 231 22.31 -31.17 -1.72
C LYS A 231 21.99 -30.90 -0.25
N ASN A 232 21.42 -31.84 0.50
CA ASN A 232 20.92 -31.61 1.88
C ASN A 232 19.86 -30.50 1.96
N ILE A 233 18.95 -30.46 0.98
CA ILE A 233 18.01 -29.36 0.79
C ILE A 233 16.56 -29.88 0.83
N LEU A 234 15.72 -29.24 1.64
CA LEU A 234 14.27 -29.32 1.54
C LEU A 234 13.77 -28.26 0.57
N HIS A 235 13.23 -28.71 -0.54
CA HIS A 235 12.52 -27.88 -1.50
C HIS A 235 11.11 -27.61 -1.00
N ILE A 236 10.79 -26.35 -0.72
CA ILE A 236 9.43 -25.86 -0.54
C ILE A 236 9.10 -25.01 -1.77
N GLY A 237 8.52 -25.64 -2.81
CA GLY A 237 8.38 -24.99 -4.11
C GLY A 237 9.73 -24.73 -4.77
N GLU A 238 10.12 -23.47 -4.96
CA GLU A 238 11.42 -23.07 -5.53
C GLU A 238 12.49 -22.78 -4.48
N TYR A 239 12.15 -22.80 -3.19
CA TYR A 239 13.09 -22.49 -2.12
C TYR A 239 13.82 -23.72 -1.65
N GLU A 240 15.13 -23.56 -1.50
CA GLU A 240 16.04 -24.59 -1.01
C GLU A 240 16.39 -24.31 0.46
N LEU A 241 15.95 -25.17 1.39
CA LEU A 241 16.23 -25.04 2.83
C LEU A 241 17.21 -26.11 3.31
N PRO A 242 18.33 -25.78 3.96
CA PRO A 242 19.26 -26.77 4.48
C PRO A 242 18.64 -27.57 5.63
N ILE A 243 18.62 -28.91 5.51
CA ILE A 243 17.99 -29.81 6.49
C ILE A 243 18.97 -30.57 7.39
N THR A 244 20.25 -30.26 7.33
CA THR A 244 21.24 -30.85 8.23
C THR A 244 20.96 -30.49 9.68
N GLY A 245 20.93 -31.51 10.54
CA GLY A 245 20.85 -31.34 12.01
C GLY A 245 19.46 -30.99 12.57
N ILE A 246 18.37 -31.09 11.82
CA ILE A 246 17.02 -30.82 12.33
C ILE A 246 16.60 -31.89 13.35
N ILE A 247 16.10 -31.45 14.51
CA ILE A 247 15.61 -32.33 15.58
C ILE A 247 14.13 -32.00 15.78
N LEU A 248 13.25 -32.92 15.40
CA LEU A 248 11.80 -32.72 15.50
C LEU A 248 11.25 -33.25 16.81
N LYS A 249 10.83 -32.34 17.69
CA LYS A 249 10.10 -32.65 18.92
C LYS A 249 8.61 -32.79 18.64
N LEU A 250 7.96 -33.86 19.10
CA LEU A 250 6.50 -33.94 19.10
C LEU A 250 5.94 -32.91 20.08
N VAL A 251 5.14 -31.97 19.58
CA VAL A 251 4.51 -30.92 20.39
C VAL A 251 3.14 -31.37 20.87
N THR A 252 2.36 -32.01 19.99
CA THR A 252 1.04 -32.54 20.33
C THR A 252 0.62 -33.63 19.36
N GLU A 253 -0.05 -34.65 19.86
CA GLU A 253 -0.70 -35.69 19.06
C GLU A 253 -2.21 -35.65 19.30
N GLY A 254 -2.97 -35.50 18.21
CA GLY A 254 -4.41 -35.63 18.18
C GLY A 254 -4.85 -36.96 17.58
N GLU A 255 -6.17 -37.15 17.50
CA GLU A 255 -6.73 -38.35 16.87
C GLU A 255 -6.36 -38.42 15.40
N SER A 256 -6.50 -37.32 14.63
CA SER A 256 -6.28 -37.26 13.18
C SER A 256 -4.88 -36.80 12.73
N LYS A 257 -4.02 -36.33 13.64
CA LYS A 257 -2.72 -35.74 13.27
C LYS A 257 -1.68 -35.74 14.39
N LYS A 258 -0.40 -35.62 14.02
CA LYS A 258 0.74 -35.35 14.92
C LYS A 258 1.39 -34.04 14.53
N VAL A 259 1.76 -33.20 15.50
CA VAL A 259 2.42 -31.91 15.26
C VAL A 259 3.80 -31.94 15.88
N TYR A 260 4.81 -31.63 15.08
CA TYR A 260 6.21 -31.55 15.49
C TYR A 260 6.74 -30.14 15.35
N LYS A 261 7.71 -29.75 16.18
CA LYS A 261 8.47 -28.50 16.08
C LYS A 261 9.95 -28.84 16.00
N ASP A 262 10.69 -28.08 15.21
CA ASP A 262 12.14 -28.17 15.20
C ASP A 262 12.73 -27.52 16.47
N ILE A 263 13.53 -28.29 17.20
CA ILE A 263 14.24 -27.89 18.42
C ILE A 263 15.76 -27.90 18.25
N SER A 264 16.28 -28.17 17.05
CA SER A 264 17.73 -28.18 16.78
C SER A 264 18.39 -26.81 16.91
N GLY A 265 17.60 -25.74 16.91
CA GLY A 265 18.12 -24.37 16.82
C GLY A 265 18.46 -23.95 15.38
N ASN A 266 18.17 -24.78 14.37
CA ASN A 266 18.36 -24.44 12.96
C ASN A 266 17.58 -23.14 12.64
N PRO A 267 18.26 -22.06 12.20
CA PRO A 267 17.63 -20.75 12.04
C PRO A 267 16.52 -20.73 10.98
N PHE A 268 16.54 -21.67 10.04
CA PHE A 268 15.58 -21.75 8.93
C PHE A 268 14.31 -22.53 9.29
N THR A 269 14.41 -23.49 10.21
CA THR A 269 13.30 -24.41 10.53
C THR A 269 12.77 -24.28 11.97
N LYS A 270 13.48 -23.57 12.86
CA LYS A 270 13.05 -23.31 14.25
C LYS A 270 11.68 -22.64 14.40
N THR A 271 11.23 -21.90 13.38
CA THR A 271 9.92 -21.23 13.36
C THR A 271 8.83 -22.08 12.70
N LEU A 272 9.12 -23.32 12.32
CA LEU A 272 8.19 -24.19 11.59
C LEU A 272 7.59 -25.28 12.47
N ALA A 273 6.39 -25.68 12.09
CA ALA A 273 5.68 -26.86 12.55
C ALA A 273 5.55 -27.88 11.40
N PHE A 274 5.74 -29.15 11.71
CA PHE A 274 5.52 -30.26 10.79
C PHE A 274 4.33 -31.07 11.27
N ILE A 275 3.25 -31.11 10.48
CA ILE A 275 2.01 -31.78 10.85
C ILE A 275 1.86 -33.03 9.98
N ILE A 276 1.71 -34.19 10.59
CA ILE A 276 1.50 -35.48 9.91
C ILE A 276 0.04 -35.90 10.11
N LEU A 277 -0.72 -36.03 9.02
CA LEU A 277 -2.08 -36.55 9.03
C LEU A 277 -2.08 -38.06 9.23
N LYS A 278 -2.90 -38.53 10.16
CA LYS A 278 -3.06 -39.95 10.53
C LYS A 278 -4.16 -40.60 9.71
N SER A 279 -4.03 -41.91 9.52
CA SER A 279 -5.02 -42.80 8.86
C SER A 279 -6.23 -43.11 9.74
N THR A 280 -6.53 -42.27 10.73
CA THR A 280 -7.55 -42.51 11.76
C THR A 280 -8.83 -41.75 11.45
N ILE A 281 -9.97 -42.34 11.82
CA ILE A 281 -11.29 -41.69 11.78
C ILE A 281 -11.93 -41.78 13.16
N TYR A 282 -12.65 -40.75 13.59
CA TYR A 282 -13.25 -40.71 14.92
C TYR A 282 -14.77 -40.56 14.83
N SER A 283 -15.49 -41.35 15.63
CA SER A 283 -16.94 -41.20 15.86
C SER A 283 -17.17 -40.60 17.23
N HIS A 284 -17.75 -39.41 17.25
CA HIS A 284 -18.15 -38.77 18.51
C HIS A 284 -19.32 -39.49 19.21
N SER A 285 -20.32 -39.95 18.46
CA SER A 285 -21.48 -40.62 19.04
C SER A 285 -21.10 -41.93 19.71
N MET A 286 -20.09 -42.61 19.18
CA MET A 286 -19.58 -43.86 19.77
C MET A 286 -18.42 -43.61 20.73
N GLN A 287 -17.80 -42.43 20.71
CA GLN A 287 -16.54 -42.13 21.40
C GLN A 287 -15.40 -43.10 21.02
N VAL A 288 -15.33 -43.51 19.74
CA VAL A 288 -14.39 -44.52 19.23
C VAL A 288 -13.59 -43.99 18.05
N THR A 289 -12.30 -44.34 18.00
CA THR A 289 -11.41 -44.11 16.85
C THR A 289 -11.20 -45.40 16.06
N GLY A 290 -11.43 -45.36 14.74
CA GLY A 290 -11.06 -46.40 13.79
C GLY A 290 -9.81 -46.02 12.99
N GLU A 291 -9.26 -47.00 12.27
CA GLU A 291 -8.14 -46.79 11.34
C GLU A 291 -8.49 -47.32 9.95
N ILE A 292 -8.17 -46.51 8.94
CA ILE A 292 -8.41 -46.75 7.53
C ILE A 292 -7.11 -46.40 6.79
N ASN A 293 -6.42 -47.43 6.29
CA ASN A 293 -5.17 -47.26 5.53
C ASN A 293 -5.34 -46.23 4.40
N ASN A 294 -4.32 -45.42 4.16
CA ASN A 294 -4.26 -44.37 3.14
C ASN A 294 -5.24 -43.19 3.32
N LEU A 295 -6.02 -43.13 4.41
CA LEU A 295 -6.94 -42.02 4.63
C LEU A 295 -6.18 -40.68 4.84
N GLY A 296 -5.01 -40.71 5.47
CA GLY A 296 -4.18 -39.52 5.70
C GLY A 296 -3.75 -38.83 4.40
N SER A 297 -3.33 -39.61 3.39
CA SER A 297 -2.93 -39.12 2.07
C SER A 297 -4.11 -38.57 1.25
N ILE A 298 -5.29 -39.20 1.33
CA ILE A 298 -6.51 -38.69 0.68
C ILE A 298 -6.99 -37.37 1.32
N ARG A 299 -6.88 -37.23 2.64
CA ARG A 299 -7.13 -35.96 3.35
C ARG A 299 -6.13 -34.88 2.96
N ALA A 300 -4.86 -35.26 2.72
CA ALA A 300 -3.84 -34.34 2.28
C ALA A 300 -4.19 -33.68 0.93
N CYS A 301 -4.64 -34.50 -0.04
CA CYS A 301 -5.08 -34.00 -1.34
C CYS A 301 -6.23 -32.98 -1.19
N GLY A 302 -7.24 -33.28 -0.36
CA GLY A 302 -8.33 -32.33 -0.12
C GLY A 302 -7.91 -31.08 0.66
N SER A 303 -6.98 -31.21 1.63
CA SER A 303 -6.36 -30.04 2.27
C SER A 303 -5.64 -29.16 1.26
N GLN A 304 -4.90 -29.73 0.31
CA GLN A 304 -4.20 -29.00 -0.74
C GLN A 304 -5.20 -28.22 -1.62
N LEU A 305 -6.29 -28.87 -2.05
CA LEU A 305 -7.34 -28.23 -2.85
C LEU A 305 -7.99 -27.06 -2.12
N ILE A 306 -8.24 -27.19 -0.82
CA ILE A 306 -8.83 -26.12 -0.01
C ILE A 306 -7.83 -24.98 0.24
N MET A 307 -6.56 -25.29 0.50
CA MET A 307 -5.49 -24.29 0.61
C MET A 307 -5.36 -23.48 -0.68
N GLU A 308 -5.46 -24.12 -1.84
CA GLU A 308 -5.47 -23.45 -3.12
C GLU A 308 -6.64 -22.45 -3.23
N MET A 309 -7.85 -22.84 -2.83
CA MET A 309 -9.02 -21.94 -2.80
C MET A 309 -8.79 -20.73 -1.89
N MET A 310 -8.24 -20.96 -0.69
CA MET A 310 -7.99 -19.91 0.29
C MET A 310 -6.89 -18.95 -0.16
N TRP A 311 -5.80 -19.49 -0.71
CA TRP A 311 -4.66 -18.72 -1.20
C TRP A 311 -5.03 -17.84 -2.39
N ARG A 312 -5.77 -18.37 -3.37
CA ARG A 312 -6.29 -17.61 -4.53
C ARG A 312 -7.13 -16.39 -4.14
N ASN A 313 -7.64 -16.37 -2.90
CA ASN A 313 -8.51 -15.31 -2.38
C ASN A 313 -7.84 -14.47 -1.27
N GLY A 314 -6.52 -14.58 -1.11
CA GLY A 314 -5.75 -13.77 -0.16
C GLY A 314 -6.13 -13.99 1.30
N LEU A 315 -6.56 -15.21 1.66
CA LEU A 315 -6.88 -15.56 3.04
C LEU A 315 -5.62 -15.94 3.81
N LYS A 316 -5.42 -15.36 5.01
CA LYS A 316 -4.25 -15.64 5.85
C LYS A 316 -4.34 -17.03 6.47
N HIS A 317 -3.32 -17.84 6.27
CA HIS A 317 -3.14 -19.14 6.94
C HIS A 317 -1.66 -19.37 7.33
N SER A 318 -1.38 -20.30 8.22
CA SER A 318 0.00 -20.69 8.61
C SER A 318 0.63 -21.73 7.69
N TYR A 319 -0.17 -22.39 6.86
CA TYR A 319 0.30 -23.47 5.98
C TYR A 319 1.28 -22.94 4.94
N ARG A 320 2.45 -23.58 4.84
CA ARG A 320 3.47 -23.30 3.82
C ARG A 320 3.43 -24.30 2.68
N SER A 321 3.25 -25.58 2.99
CA SER A 321 3.17 -26.65 1.97
C SER A 321 2.53 -27.92 2.53
N ILE A 322 2.14 -28.81 1.63
CA ILE A 322 1.59 -30.14 1.93
C ILE A 322 2.02 -31.13 0.85
N ASN A 323 2.33 -32.38 1.22
CA ASN A 323 2.66 -33.46 0.29
C ASN A 323 1.61 -34.58 0.27
N PHE A 324 1.75 -35.49 -0.71
CA PHE A 324 0.83 -36.62 -0.89
C PHE A 324 0.84 -37.63 0.27
N ASN A 325 1.89 -37.63 1.11
CA ASN A 325 1.99 -38.50 2.29
C ASN A 325 1.25 -37.94 3.51
N GLY A 326 0.56 -36.80 3.39
CA GLY A 326 -0.12 -36.18 4.52
C GLY A 326 0.79 -35.41 5.45
N ILE A 327 1.96 -34.97 4.97
CA ILE A 327 2.86 -34.08 5.72
C ILE A 327 2.58 -32.64 5.29
N ILE A 328 2.29 -31.80 6.26
CA ILE A 328 2.08 -30.35 6.13
C ILE A 328 3.25 -29.64 6.81
N VAL A 329 3.83 -28.66 6.15
CA VAL A 329 4.73 -27.69 6.77
C VAL A 329 3.95 -26.41 7.01
N SER A 330 4.06 -25.87 8.22
CA SER A 330 3.28 -24.70 8.68
C SER A 330 4.15 -23.79 9.54
N ASP A 331 3.81 -22.51 9.64
CA ASP A 331 4.38 -21.64 10.66
C ASP A 331 4.02 -22.17 12.06
N PHE A 332 5.00 -22.26 12.95
CA PHE A 332 4.75 -22.60 14.35
C PHE A 332 4.12 -21.39 15.05
N ILE A 333 2.90 -21.54 15.56
CA ILE A 333 2.21 -20.50 16.31
C ILE A 333 2.34 -20.81 17.80
N ASP A 334 3.12 -20.00 18.52
CA ASP A 334 3.38 -20.20 19.95
C ASP A 334 2.13 -19.95 20.82
N GLU A 335 1.17 -19.12 20.36
CA GLU A 335 -0.07 -18.79 21.08
C GLU A 335 -1.35 -19.16 20.31
N ILE A 336 -1.79 -20.41 20.44
CA ILE A 336 -3.04 -20.90 19.85
C ILE A 336 -4.23 -20.75 20.80
N SER A 337 -5.40 -20.42 20.24
CA SER A 337 -6.68 -20.44 20.96
C SER A 337 -7.21 -21.88 21.03
N PRO A 338 -7.71 -22.35 22.19
CA PRO A 338 -8.37 -23.67 22.29
C PRO A 338 -9.78 -23.67 21.69
N ILE A 339 -10.20 -22.58 21.05
CA ILE A 339 -11.55 -22.39 20.53
C ILE A 339 -11.65 -22.91 19.11
N GLU A 340 -12.59 -23.82 18.91
CA GLU A 340 -13.05 -24.24 17.59
C GLU A 340 -14.21 -23.33 17.17
N VAL A 341 -14.15 -22.83 15.93
CA VAL A 341 -15.12 -21.89 15.39
C VAL A 341 -15.86 -22.57 14.25
N ILE A 342 -17.18 -22.68 14.36
CA ILE A 342 -18.01 -23.40 13.41
C ILE A 342 -18.90 -22.41 12.69
N VAL A 343 -18.85 -22.39 11.36
CA VAL A 343 -19.82 -21.66 10.55
C VAL A 343 -20.92 -22.63 10.13
N LYS A 344 -22.18 -22.32 10.45
CA LYS A 344 -23.35 -23.17 10.18
C LYS A 344 -24.34 -22.48 9.26
N ARG A 345 -24.75 -23.16 8.20
CA ARG A 345 -25.84 -22.74 7.31
C ARG A 345 -27.19 -23.28 7.74
N TYR A 346 -27.24 -24.49 8.29
CA TYR A 346 -28.48 -25.14 8.77
C TYR A 346 -28.41 -25.49 10.26
N CYS A 347 -29.55 -25.38 10.94
CA CYS A 347 -29.77 -25.80 12.32
C CYS A 347 -30.11 -27.31 12.39
N GLN A 348 -29.25 -28.14 11.84
CA GLN A 348 -29.38 -29.60 11.85
C GLN A 348 -28.02 -30.23 12.15
N GLY A 349 -27.93 -31.30 12.94
CA GLY A 349 -26.69 -32.06 13.14
C GLY A 349 -26.64 -32.92 14.40
N THR A 350 -25.55 -33.67 14.55
CA THR A 350 -25.22 -34.51 15.73
C THR A 350 -25.17 -33.69 17.01
N ASP A 351 -25.13 -34.30 18.19
CA ASP A 351 -25.01 -33.63 19.50
C ASP A 351 -23.85 -32.61 19.59
N LYS A 352 -22.77 -32.84 18.84
CA LYS A 352 -21.67 -31.87 18.65
C LYS A 352 -22.07 -30.63 17.86
N HIS A 353 -22.97 -30.74 16.91
CA HIS A 353 -23.43 -29.73 15.96
C HIS A 353 -24.84 -29.21 16.28
N SER A 354 -25.58 -29.84 17.19
CA SER A 354 -26.79 -29.31 17.79
C SER A 354 -26.41 -28.23 18.82
N PHE A 355 -27.34 -27.33 19.09
CA PHE A 355 -27.20 -26.30 20.11
C PHE A 355 -28.19 -26.64 21.22
N TYR A 356 -27.70 -26.77 22.45
CA TYR A 356 -28.52 -26.48 23.62
C TYR A 356 -28.90 -24.98 23.56
N ASP A 357 -30.16 -24.67 23.87
CA ASP A 357 -30.71 -23.31 24.05
C ASP A 357 -30.84 -22.38 22.82
N ILE A 358 -30.62 -22.86 21.57
CA ILE A 358 -30.88 -22.03 20.37
C ILE A 358 -32.37 -21.82 20.10
N LEU A 359 -33.21 -22.82 20.38
CA LEU A 359 -34.66 -22.70 20.15
C LEU A 359 -35.30 -21.62 21.04
N GLU A 360 -34.61 -21.21 22.11
CA GLU A 360 -35.05 -20.18 23.05
C GLU A 360 -34.39 -18.81 22.78
N ASN A 361 -33.43 -18.72 21.84
CA ASN A 361 -32.74 -17.47 21.53
C ASN A 361 -33.49 -16.65 20.46
N GLU A 362 -34.17 -15.59 20.89
CA GLU A 362 -34.98 -14.71 20.03
C GLU A 362 -34.20 -14.07 18.85
N ASN A 363 -32.87 -14.02 18.91
CA ASN A 363 -32.02 -13.46 17.84
C ASN A 363 -31.67 -14.45 16.72
N ILE A 364 -32.10 -15.72 16.82
CA ILE A 364 -31.79 -16.77 15.86
C ILE A 364 -33.11 -17.30 15.28
N VAL A 365 -33.48 -16.83 14.09
CA VAL A 365 -34.74 -17.22 13.44
C VAL A 365 -34.49 -18.36 12.44
N LEU A 366 -35.18 -19.48 12.61
CA LEU A 366 -35.10 -20.63 11.70
C LEU A 366 -36.20 -20.57 10.63
N SER A 367 -35.94 -21.11 9.44
CA SER A 367 -36.99 -21.30 8.44
C SER A 367 -37.89 -22.48 8.82
N ASN A 368 -39.21 -22.30 8.78
CA ASN A 368 -40.17 -23.33 9.19
C ASN A 368 -40.18 -24.58 8.28
N SER A 369 -39.62 -24.52 7.06
CA SER A 369 -39.68 -25.62 6.08
C SER A 369 -38.41 -26.46 5.99
N ASP A 370 -37.21 -25.89 6.20
CA ASP A 370 -35.94 -26.55 5.83
C ASP A 370 -34.85 -26.48 6.93
N GLY A 371 -35.08 -25.73 8.02
CA GLY A 371 -34.11 -25.59 9.13
C GLY A 371 -32.87 -24.77 8.78
N GLU A 372 -32.90 -23.95 7.71
CA GLU A 372 -31.85 -22.98 7.38
C GLU A 372 -31.96 -21.74 8.30
N TYR A 373 -30.84 -21.13 8.66
CA TYR A 373 -30.85 -19.87 9.42
C TYR A 373 -31.34 -18.71 8.54
N LEU A 374 -32.45 -18.08 8.92
CA LEU A 374 -33.06 -16.99 8.16
C LEU A 374 -32.17 -15.73 8.09
N CYS A 375 -31.19 -15.58 8.97
CA CYS A 375 -30.26 -14.45 8.97
C CYS A 375 -28.92 -14.77 8.26
N GLY A 376 -28.85 -15.88 7.51
CA GLY A 376 -27.63 -16.38 6.85
C GLY A 376 -26.74 -17.22 7.77
N PRO A 377 -25.52 -17.62 7.31
CA PRO A 377 -24.65 -18.51 8.07
C PRO A 377 -24.29 -17.98 9.45
N TYR A 378 -24.50 -18.81 10.47
CA TYR A 378 -24.29 -18.50 11.87
C TYR A 378 -22.90 -18.94 12.35
N VAL A 379 -22.20 -18.09 13.11
CA VAL A 379 -20.89 -18.41 13.69
C VAL A 379 -21.05 -18.86 15.14
N ARG A 380 -20.58 -20.07 15.42
CA ARG A 380 -20.59 -20.72 16.72
C ARG A 380 -19.16 -20.88 17.26
N PHE A 381 -19.00 -20.80 18.56
CA PHE A 381 -17.76 -21.10 19.26
C PHE A 381 -17.92 -22.29 20.19
N ASP A 382 -16.96 -23.22 20.14
CA ASP A 382 -16.91 -24.37 21.05
C ASP A 382 -15.55 -24.43 21.74
N TRP A 383 -15.55 -24.81 23.02
CA TRP A 383 -14.31 -25.22 23.67
C TRP A 383 -13.91 -26.58 23.14
N ARG A 384 -12.71 -26.67 22.58
CA ARG A 384 -12.15 -27.96 22.23
C ARG A 384 -11.63 -28.62 23.50
N ASN A 385 -12.42 -29.54 24.05
CA ASN A 385 -12.01 -30.31 25.20
C ASN A 385 -11.28 -31.58 24.77
N PRO A 386 -10.44 -32.15 25.65
CA PRO A 386 -10.05 -33.53 25.48
C PRO A 386 -11.27 -34.45 25.48
N ASN A 387 -11.35 -35.38 24.53
CA ASN A 387 -12.49 -36.30 24.43
C ASN A 387 -12.73 -37.08 25.73
N HIS A 388 -11.66 -37.44 26.45
CA HIS A 388 -11.72 -38.13 27.74
C HIS A 388 -10.71 -37.56 28.74
N ILE A 389 -11.10 -37.50 30.03
CA ILE A 389 -10.24 -37.12 31.16
C ILE A 389 -10.19 -38.23 32.21
N SER A 390 -9.10 -38.29 32.98
CA SER A 390 -9.04 -39.14 34.15
C SER A 390 -10.00 -38.62 35.23
N PRO A 391 -10.86 -39.48 35.82
CA PRO A 391 -11.68 -39.12 36.98
C PRO A 391 -10.85 -38.63 38.18
N LYS A 392 -9.63 -39.16 38.34
CA LYS A 392 -8.72 -38.91 39.48
C LYS A 392 -7.89 -37.64 39.27
N THR A 393 -7.16 -37.54 38.16
CA THR A 393 -6.25 -36.40 37.94
C THR A 393 -6.89 -35.20 37.25
N LYS A 394 -8.13 -35.35 36.72
CA LYS A 394 -8.86 -34.36 35.91
C LYS A 394 -8.10 -33.88 34.66
N LYS A 395 -7.00 -34.53 34.29
CA LYS A 395 -6.24 -34.28 33.06
C LYS A 395 -6.75 -35.17 31.93
N SER A 396 -6.54 -34.74 30.69
CA SER A 396 -6.86 -35.59 29.53
C SER A 396 -6.13 -36.92 29.58
N LEU A 397 -6.81 -37.98 29.15
CA LEU A 397 -6.19 -39.28 28.99
C LEU A 397 -5.16 -39.32 27.87
N ASN A 398 -5.29 -38.54 26.80
CA ASN A 398 -4.25 -38.48 25.77
C ASN A 398 -2.97 -37.78 26.25
N LYS A 399 -3.06 -37.03 27.36
CA LYS A 399 -1.92 -36.50 28.10
C LYS A 399 -1.39 -37.50 29.13
N ASN A 400 -2.04 -38.66 29.29
CA ASN A 400 -1.49 -39.75 30.07
C ASN A 400 -0.47 -40.48 29.21
N SER A 401 0.69 -40.64 29.82
CA SER A 401 1.87 -41.23 29.26
C SER A 401 1.71 -42.65 28.71
N TYR A 402 0.76 -43.38 29.27
CA TYR A 402 0.55 -44.79 28.93
C TYR A 402 -0.62 -45.02 27.99
N TYR A 403 -1.34 -43.97 27.60
CA TYR A 403 -2.53 -44.10 26.77
C TYR A 403 -2.23 -44.87 25.48
N TYR A 404 -1.27 -44.39 24.69
CA TYR A 404 -0.93 -44.98 23.40
C TYR A 404 -0.14 -46.29 23.52
N ILE A 405 0.72 -46.41 24.53
CA ILE A 405 1.50 -47.64 24.77
C ILE A 405 0.54 -48.77 25.17
N TYR A 406 -0.42 -48.50 26.06
CA TYR A 406 -1.42 -49.48 26.45
C TYR A 406 -2.35 -49.83 25.29
N GLU A 407 -2.81 -48.83 24.52
CA GLU A 407 -3.59 -49.03 23.29
C GLU A 407 -2.86 -49.92 22.28
N GLN A 408 -1.56 -49.72 22.07
CA GLN A 408 -0.74 -50.54 21.17
C GLN A 408 -0.56 -51.97 21.69
N ILE A 409 -0.38 -52.15 23.00
CA ILE A 409 -0.16 -53.46 23.61
C ILE A 409 -1.43 -54.31 23.61
N VAL A 410 -2.58 -53.71 23.95
CA VAL A 410 -3.85 -54.46 24.08
C VAL A 410 -4.74 -54.38 22.83
N GLY A 411 -4.43 -53.49 21.89
CA GLY A 411 -5.25 -53.22 20.72
C GLY A 411 -6.41 -52.24 20.98
N LYS A 412 -6.79 -51.50 19.94
CA LYS A 412 -7.81 -50.42 20.00
C LYS A 412 -9.14 -50.84 20.61
N GLU A 413 -9.63 -52.02 20.24
CA GLU A 413 -10.93 -52.53 20.69
C GLU A 413 -10.92 -52.90 22.17
N GLU A 414 -9.87 -53.57 22.63
CA GLU A 414 -9.72 -53.96 24.03
C GLU A 414 -9.40 -52.75 24.92
N PHE A 415 -8.63 -51.79 24.40
CA PHE A 415 -8.38 -50.51 25.03
C PHE A 415 -9.67 -49.71 25.24
N PHE A 416 -10.53 -49.65 24.22
CA PHE A 416 -11.84 -49.01 24.32
C PHE A 416 -12.67 -49.66 25.43
N ASN A 417 -12.82 -50.98 25.41
CA ASN A 417 -13.65 -51.70 26.38
C ASN A 417 -13.12 -51.60 27.82
N LYS A 418 -11.80 -51.68 28.03
CA LYS A 418 -11.20 -51.70 29.37
C LYS A 418 -10.91 -50.33 29.97
N VAL A 419 -10.65 -49.32 29.14
CA VAL A 419 -10.19 -47.99 29.60
C VAL A 419 -11.22 -46.92 29.30
N LEU A 420 -11.64 -46.76 28.04
CA LEU A 420 -12.51 -45.65 27.63
C LEU A 420 -13.97 -45.85 28.05
N ALA A 421 -14.50 -47.06 27.89
CA ALA A 421 -15.86 -47.41 28.31
C ALA A 421 -15.98 -47.55 29.83
N ASN A 422 -14.87 -47.85 30.52
CA ASN A 422 -14.84 -47.97 31.98
C ASN A 422 -14.68 -46.60 32.64
N LYS A 423 -15.80 -46.05 33.13
CA LYS A 423 -15.89 -44.72 33.76
C LYS A 423 -15.01 -44.52 35.01
N GLN A 424 -14.41 -45.58 35.53
CA GLN A 424 -13.43 -45.51 36.63
C GLN A 424 -12.05 -44.99 36.18
N TYR A 425 -11.70 -45.17 34.90
CA TYR A 425 -10.42 -44.72 34.33
C TYR A 425 -10.58 -43.52 33.40
N ALA A 426 -11.75 -43.37 32.76
CA ALA A 426 -12.01 -42.36 31.75
C ALA A 426 -13.41 -41.74 31.87
N ILE A 427 -13.51 -40.41 31.93
CA ILE A 427 -14.78 -39.68 31.78
C ILE A 427 -14.79 -38.98 30.43
N PRO A 428 -15.77 -39.26 29.54
CA PRO A 428 -15.94 -38.49 28.32
C PRO A 428 -16.39 -37.06 28.65
N VAL A 429 -15.78 -36.05 28.02
CA VAL A 429 -16.04 -34.63 28.36
C VAL A 429 -16.75 -33.87 27.24
N GLY A 430 -16.54 -34.28 25.97
CA GLY A 430 -17.17 -33.70 24.79
C GLY A 430 -16.80 -32.23 24.51
N ASP A 431 -16.96 -31.80 23.26
CA ASP A 431 -16.87 -30.37 22.93
C ASP A 431 -18.09 -29.66 23.50
N LYS A 432 -17.88 -28.52 24.17
CA LYS A 432 -18.97 -27.75 24.77
C LYS A 432 -19.15 -26.44 24.03
N ASN A 433 -20.40 -26.15 23.67
CA ASN A 433 -20.75 -24.85 23.14
C ASN A 433 -20.51 -23.76 24.20
N ILE A 434 -19.97 -22.63 23.76
CA ILE A 434 -19.72 -21.47 24.62
C ILE A 434 -20.23 -20.20 23.96
N THR A 435 -20.83 -19.34 24.77
CA THR A 435 -21.29 -18.02 24.35
C THR A 435 -20.10 -17.10 24.08
N ALA A 436 -20.24 -16.23 23.08
CA ALA A 436 -19.17 -15.32 22.70
C ALA A 436 -18.69 -14.45 23.89
N ASP A 437 -19.57 -14.05 24.81
CA ASP A 437 -19.23 -13.20 25.95
C ASP A 437 -18.20 -13.81 26.91
N LEU A 438 -18.11 -15.15 26.96
CA LEU A 438 -17.13 -15.84 27.80
C LEU A 438 -15.73 -15.93 27.14
N LEU A 439 -15.61 -15.51 25.88
CA LEU A 439 -14.41 -15.67 25.06
C LEU A 439 -13.62 -14.38 24.86
N THR A 440 -14.08 -13.25 25.40
CA THR A 440 -13.50 -11.92 25.16
C THR A 440 -12.01 -11.82 25.52
N HIS A 441 -11.53 -12.65 26.46
CA HIS A 441 -10.11 -12.71 26.85
C HIS A 441 -9.32 -13.86 26.21
N VAL A 442 -9.97 -14.70 25.40
CA VAL A 442 -9.37 -15.90 24.80
C VAL A 442 -9.10 -15.68 23.30
N ILE A 443 -10.02 -15.02 22.61
CA ILE A 443 -9.93 -14.74 21.18
C ILE A 443 -10.63 -13.43 20.83
N ASP A 444 -10.15 -12.69 19.82
CA ASP A 444 -10.87 -11.55 19.25
C ASP A 444 -12.13 -12.04 18.52
N ILE A 445 -13.26 -11.98 19.20
CA ILE A 445 -14.55 -12.46 18.70
C ILE A 445 -14.94 -11.78 17.40
N LYS A 446 -14.75 -10.45 17.31
CA LYS A 446 -15.21 -9.66 16.16
C LYS A 446 -14.39 -10.00 14.93
N GLN A 447 -13.07 -9.97 15.07
CA GLN A 447 -12.16 -10.29 13.98
C GLN A 447 -12.28 -11.76 13.57
N THR A 448 -12.46 -12.66 14.53
CA THR A 448 -12.66 -14.09 14.26
C THR A 448 -13.92 -14.34 13.44
N LYS A 449 -15.08 -13.79 13.85
CA LYS A 449 -16.33 -13.92 13.10
C LYS A 449 -16.17 -13.46 11.65
N LEU A 450 -15.50 -12.32 11.46
CA LEU A 450 -15.24 -11.77 10.14
C LEU A 450 -14.39 -12.72 9.28
N SER A 451 -13.25 -13.18 9.82
CA SER A 451 -12.32 -14.06 9.13
C SER A 451 -12.96 -15.39 8.74
N VAL A 452 -13.67 -16.06 9.66
CA VAL A 452 -14.30 -17.37 9.37
C VAL A 452 -15.45 -17.27 8.37
N LEU A 453 -16.24 -16.20 8.43
CA LEU A 453 -17.29 -15.97 7.45
C LEU A 453 -16.67 -15.71 6.07
N LYS A 454 -15.59 -14.92 5.99
CA LYS A 454 -14.86 -14.71 4.73
C LYS A 454 -14.33 -16.03 4.15
N MET A 455 -13.71 -16.86 4.99
CA MET A 455 -13.24 -18.19 4.60
C MET A 455 -14.39 -19.08 4.12
N PHE A 456 -15.49 -19.14 4.87
CA PHE A 456 -16.67 -19.90 4.49
C PHE A 456 -17.22 -19.47 3.12
N MET A 457 -17.35 -18.16 2.85
CA MET A 457 -17.88 -17.67 1.57
C MET A 457 -16.98 -18.02 0.39
N VAL A 458 -15.66 -17.95 0.57
CA VAL A 458 -14.70 -18.40 -0.45
C VAL A 458 -14.91 -19.88 -0.77
N LEU A 459 -14.96 -20.73 0.25
CA LEU A 459 -15.12 -22.17 0.06
C LEU A 459 -16.48 -22.48 -0.57
N GLN A 460 -17.57 -21.93 -0.04
CA GLN A 460 -18.91 -22.12 -0.58
C GLN A 460 -19.00 -21.69 -2.05
N SER A 461 -18.32 -20.62 -2.46
CA SER A 461 -18.30 -20.17 -3.86
C SER A 461 -17.66 -21.22 -4.80
N TYR A 462 -16.54 -21.84 -4.40
CA TYR A 462 -15.95 -22.94 -5.18
C TYR A 462 -16.86 -24.18 -5.20
N PHE A 463 -17.43 -24.54 -4.05
CA PHE A 463 -18.30 -25.71 -3.92
C PHE A 463 -19.54 -25.57 -4.78
N PHE A 464 -20.13 -24.37 -4.84
CA PHE A 464 -21.29 -24.09 -5.67
C PHE A 464 -21.04 -24.38 -7.15
N ARG A 465 -19.86 -24.02 -7.67
CA ARG A 465 -19.49 -24.25 -9.09
C ARG A 465 -19.36 -25.72 -9.47
N VAL A 466 -19.20 -26.59 -8.48
CA VAL A 466 -19.19 -28.05 -8.65
C VAL A 466 -20.46 -28.72 -8.13
N ASN A 467 -21.55 -27.95 -7.99
CA ASN A 467 -22.86 -28.40 -7.56
C ASN A 467 -22.91 -28.96 -6.12
N LEU A 468 -22.10 -28.39 -5.22
CA LEU A 468 -22.01 -28.75 -3.82
C LEU A 468 -22.31 -27.57 -2.90
N LEU A 469 -22.80 -27.88 -1.70
CA LEU A 469 -23.17 -26.90 -0.69
C LEU A 469 -22.64 -27.31 0.68
N ILE A 470 -22.03 -26.37 1.39
CA ILE A 470 -21.47 -26.56 2.72
C ILE A 470 -22.57 -26.26 3.75
N LYS A 471 -22.99 -27.28 4.49
CA LYS A 471 -23.93 -27.14 5.62
C LYS A 471 -23.26 -26.51 6.83
N ASP A 472 -22.02 -26.90 7.09
CA ASP A 472 -21.18 -26.36 8.14
C ASP A 472 -19.72 -26.76 7.94
N VAL A 473 -18.83 -25.96 8.53
CA VAL A 473 -17.37 -26.12 8.51
C VAL A 473 -16.79 -25.65 9.83
N CYS A 474 -15.74 -26.34 10.29
CA CYS A 474 -14.98 -25.97 11.48
C CYS A 474 -13.64 -25.31 11.11
N PHE A 475 -13.27 -24.26 11.82
CA PHE A 475 -12.02 -23.52 11.69
C PHE A 475 -11.37 -23.32 13.06
N MET A 476 -10.04 -23.15 13.09
CA MET A 476 -9.33 -22.62 14.26
C MET A 476 -8.39 -21.50 13.84
N LEU A 477 -8.46 -20.40 14.58
CA LEU A 477 -7.68 -19.18 14.33
C LEU A 477 -6.81 -18.86 15.54
N ASN A 478 -5.76 -18.07 15.31
CA ASN A 478 -4.93 -17.55 16.39
C ASN A 478 -5.76 -16.63 17.31
N LYS A 479 -5.21 -16.24 18.47
CA LYS A 479 -5.94 -15.38 19.43
C LYS A 479 -6.46 -14.08 18.82
N ASN A 480 -5.78 -13.52 17.82
CA ASN A 480 -6.20 -12.29 17.13
C ASN A 480 -7.32 -12.50 16.10
N GLY A 481 -7.73 -13.75 15.83
CA GLY A 481 -8.79 -14.05 14.88
C GLY A 481 -8.43 -13.76 13.41
N GLU A 482 -7.14 -13.61 13.08
CA GLU A 482 -6.69 -13.21 11.74
C GLU A 482 -6.12 -14.34 10.91
N GLN A 483 -5.38 -15.26 11.54
CA GLN A 483 -4.63 -16.30 10.84
C GLN A 483 -5.21 -17.67 11.18
N PHE A 484 -5.65 -18.37 10.14
CA PHE A 484 -6.07 -19.77 10.24
C PHE A 484 -4.86 -20.68 10.41
N TRP A 485 -4.94 -21.66 11.32
CA TRP A 485 -3.80 -22.53 11.61
C TRP A 485 -4.10 -24.02 11.78
N SER A 486 -5.37 -24.42 11.88
CA SER A 486 -5.72 -25.83 12.03
C SER A 486 -5.68 -26.59 10.69
N GLU A 487 -5.81 -27.90 10.78
CA GLU A 487 -6.16 -28.74 9.64
C GLU A 487 -7.52 -28.34 9.06
N ILE A 488 -7.61 -28.29 7.73
CA ILE A 488 -8.86 -28.22 6.99
C ILE A 488 -8.82 -29.20 5.83
N ASN A 489 -9.81 -30.08 5.76
CA ASN A 489 -10.05 -31.01 4.67
C ASN A 489 -11.56 -31.33 4.60
N GLN A 490 -11.93 -32.24 3.73
CA GLN A 490 -13.30 -32.70 3.54
C GLN A 490 -13.96 -33.26 4.81
N ASP A 491 -13.20 -33.72 5.81
CA ASP A 491 -13.73 -34.22 7.09
C ASP A 491 -14.12 -33.09 8.06
N CYS A 492 -13.64 -31.86 7.81
CA CYS A 492 -13.94 -30.67 8.59
C CYS A 492 -15.32 -30.07 8.28
N MET A 493 -16.06 -30.67 7.34
CA MET A 493 -17.29 -30.09 6.78
C MET A 493 -18.41 -31.13 6.64
N ARG A 494 -19.65 -30.66 6.57
CA ARG A 494 -20.79 -31.44 6.05
C ARG A 494 -21.25 -30.84 4.74
N ILE A 495 -21.36 -31.68 3.72
CA ILE A 495 -21.53 -31.24 2.33
C ILE A 495 -22.70 -32.00 1.68
N THR A 496 -23.57 -31.27 0.99
CA THR A 496 -24.70 -31.82 0.22
C THR A 496 -24.59 -31.47 -1.25
N ALA A 497 -25.26 -32.25 -2.10
CA ALA A 497 -25.53 -31.83 -3.47
C ALA A 497 -26.71 -30.86 -3.49
N ILE A 498 -26.65 -29.86 -4.37
CA ILE A 498 -27.71 -28.83 -4.46
C ILE A 498 -29.02 -29.46 -4.96
N ASP A 499 -28.94 -30.40 -5.91
CA ASP A 499 -30.12 -30.93 -6.61
C ASP A 499 -30.90 -32.00 -5.84
N SER A 500 -30.34 -32.62 -4.80
CA SER A 500 -30.96 -33.76 -4.13
C SER A 500 -31.22 -33.58 -2.62
N ASN A 501 -30.74 -32.49 -2.00
CA ASN A 501 -30.72 -32.28 -0.55
C ASN A 501 -30.14 -33.46 0.29
N GLN A 502 -29.62 -34.51 -0.37
CA GLN A 502 -28.99 -35.66 0.27
C GLN A 502 -27.57 -35.27 0.67
N ASN A 503 -27.14 -35.75 1.84
CA ASN A 503 -25.77 -35.59 2.30
C ASN A 503 -24.82 -36.47 1.46
N LYS A 504 -24.52 -36.02 0.22
CA LYS A 504 -23.66 -36.71 -0.73
C LYS A 504 -22.28 -37.02 -0.13
N PHE A 505 -21.77 -36.16 0.74
CA PHE A 505 -20.49 -36.35 1.40
C PHE A 505 -20.57 -36.27 2.94
N ASP A 506 -21.56 -36.90 3.58
CA ASP A 506 -21.68 -36.93 5.04
C ASP A 506 -20.50 -37.60 5.76
N LYS A 507 -19.77 -36.89 6.62
CA LYS A 507 -18.61 -37.44 7.35
C LYS A 507 -18.95 -38.61 8.28
N ASP A 508 -20.21 -38.75 8.70
CA ASP A 508 -20.63 -39.71 9.73
C ASP A 508 -20.89 -41.16 9.25
N ILE A 509 -20.53 -41.52 8.01
CA ILE A 509 -20.73 -42.87 7.43
C ILE A 509 -20.11 -43.98 8.28
N TRP A 510 -19.06 -43.69 9.06
CA TRP A 510 -18.40 -44.63 9.95
C TRP A 510 -19.33 -45.26 11.01
N ARG A 511 -20.47 -44.64 11.34
CA ARG A 511 -21.46 -45.18 12.29
C ARG A 511 -22.03 -46.53 11.89
N ALA A 512 -22.06 -46.86 10.60
CA ALA A 512 -22.60 -48.13 10.11
C ALA A 512 -21.72 -49.35 10.46
N GLY A 513 -20.43 -49.13 10.77
CA GLY A 513 -19.47 -50.20 11.11
C GLY A 513 -19.10 -51.12 9.93
N GLY A 514 -18.12 -52.01 10.15
CA GLY A 514 -17.73 -53.06 9.17
C GLY A 514 -16.76 -52.63 8.07
N SER A 515 -16.26 -53.58 7.27
CA SER A 515 -15.31 -53.35 6.16
C SER A 515 -15.91 -52.49 5.03
N SER A 516 -17.18 -52.69 4.72
CA SER A 516 -17.93 -51.91 3.73
C SER A 516 -17.96 -50.41 4.03
N SER A 517 -18.04 -50.02 5.31
CA SER A 517 -17.98 -48.61 5.71
C SER A 517 -16.62 -47.96 5.42
N ARG A 518 -15.51 -48.71 5.55
CA ARG A 518 -14.15 -48.21 5.27
C ARG A 518 -13.95 -47.92 3.79
N GLU A 519 -14.37 -48.85 2.93
CA GLU A 519 -14.30 -48.71 1.46
C GLU A 519 -15.16 -47.55 0.98
N GLN A 520 -16.38 -47.41 1.50
CA GLN A 520 -17.27 -46.29 1.18
C GLN A 520 -16.65 -44.93 1.55
N ILE A 521 -15.96 -44.83 2.69
CA ILE A 521 -15.27 -43.60 3.10
C ILE A 521 -14.14 -43.24 2.13
N LEU A 522 -13.30 -44.22 1.76
CA LEU A 522 -12.20 -44.01 0.82
C LEU A 522 -12.72 -43.57 -0.56
N GLN A 523 -13.69 -44.30 -1.11
CA GLN A 523 -14.29 -43.99 -2.40
C GLN A 523 -14.88 -42.59 -2.41
N LYS A 524 -15.68 -42.27 -1.39
CA LYS A 524 -16.32 -40.98 -1.24
C LYS A 524 -15.32 -39.81 -1.22
N TRP A 525 -14.22 -39.93 -0.48
CA TRP A 525 -13.24 -38.83 -0.40
C TRP A 525 -12.37 -38.73 -1.65
N ASN A 526 -12.11 -39.84 -2.34
CA ASN A 526 -11.50 -39.80 -3.67
C ASN A 526 -12.40 -39.11 -4.69
N ASP A 527 -13.70 -39.39 -4.66
CA ASP A 527 -14.68 -38.73 -5.55
C ASP A 527 -14.76 -37.22 -5.28
N PHE A 528 -14.74 -36.81 -4.00
CA PHE A 528 -14.66 -35.41 -3.62
C PHE A 528 -13.42 -34.72 -4.22
N ASN A 529 -12.24 -35.30 -4.02
CA ASN A 529 -10.98 -34.74 -4.52
C ASN A 529 -10.99 -34.65 -6.06
N LYS A 530 -11.48 -35.70 -6.73
CA LYS A 530 -11.56 -35.76 -8.19
C LYS A 530 -12.42 -34.65 -8.79
N ILE A 531 -13.58 -34.36 -8.18
CA ILE A 531 -14.47 -33.28 -8.64
C ILE A 531 -13.74 -31.93 -8.72
N PHE A 532 -12.98 -31.58 -7.68
CA PHE A 532 -12.23 -30.32 -7.65
C PHE A 532 -10.98 -30.33 -8.52
N ILE A 533 -10.28 -31.46 -8.60
CA ILE A 533 -9.17 -31.66 -9.55
C ILE A 533 -9.66 -31.41 -10.98
N ASP A 534 -10.77 -32.04 -11.37
CA ASP A 534 -11.37 -31.87 -12.70
C ASP A 534 -11.81 -30.42 -12.94
N TYR A 535 -12.37 -29.76 -11.92
CA TYR A 535 -12.74 -28.35 -11.98
C TYR A 535 -11.51 -27.45 -12.23
N PHE A 536 -10.44 -27.61 -11.47
CA PHE A 536 -9.21 -26.82 -11.65
C PHE A 536 -8.49 -27.13 -12.96
N MET A 537 -8.57 -28.37 -13.45
CA MET A 537 -8.01 -28.78 -14.75
C MET A 537 -8.76 -28.18 -15.94
N LYS A 538 -10.09 -28.03 -15.84
CA LYS A 538 -10.93 -27.41 -16.88
C LYS A 538 -10.85 -25.89 -16.86
N ASN A 539 -10.69 -25.30 -15.68
CA ASN A 539 -10.62 -23.85 -15.46
C ASN A 539 -9.16 -23.45 -15.20
N LYS A 540 -8.30 -23.69 -16.21
CA LYS A 540 -6.88 -23.30 -16.16
C LYS A 540 -6.75 -21.78 -16.05
N PHE A 541 -5.77 -21.35 -15.26
CA PHE A 541 -5.45 -19.96 -15.00
C PHE A 541 -5.20 -19.21 -16.32
N HIS A 542 -6.15 -18.39 -16.75
CA HIS A 542 -6.00 -17.48 -17.88
C HIS A 542 -6.15 -16.03 -17.41
N GLN A 543 -5.49 -15.14 -18.15
CA GLN A 543 -5.27 -13.70 -17.95
C GLN A 543 -6.43 -12.86 -17.42
N THR A 544 -7.66 -13.36 -17.37
CA THR A 544 -8.85 -12.69 -16.83
C THR A 544 -8.92 -12.65 -15.30
N GLU A 545 -8.32 -13.62 -14.58
CA GLU A 545 -8.34 -13.64 -13.10
C GLU A 545 -7.25 -12.75 -12.46
N LEU A 546 -6.13 -12.52 -13.17
CA LEU A 546 -5.10 -11.55 -12.75
C LEU A 546 -5.50 -10.09 -13.00
N LEU A 547 -6.41 -9.83 -13.95
CA LEU A 547 -6.86 -8.47 -14.29
C LEU A 547 -7.89 -7.90 -13.31
N ASN A 548 -8.47 -8.73 -12.43
CA ASN A 548 -9.62 -8.39 -11.59
C ASN A 548 -9.31 -8.47 -10.09
N TYR A 549 -8.17 -7.93 -9.65
CA TYR A 549 -7.82 -7.76 -8.22
C TYR A 549 -8.88 -6.99 -7.39
N ASN A 550 -9.87 -6.37 -8.04
CA ASN A 550 -10.91 -5.54 -7.43
C ASN A 550 -12.30 -6.21 -7.34
N SER A 551 -12.48 -7.45 -7.82
CA SER A 551 -13.74 -8.19 -7.67
C SER A 551 -13.47 -9.52 -6.97
N TYR A 552 -13.75 -9.58 -5.67
CA TYR A 552 -13.60 -10.81 -4.89
C TYR A 552 -14.50 -11.93 -5.46
N PHE A 553 -13.92 -13.11 -5.70
CA PHE A 553 -14.53 -14.29 -6.34
C PHE A 553 -15.84 -14.81 -5.69
N TYR A 554 -16.11 -14.38 -4.47
CA TYR A 554 -17.24 -14.78 -3.64
C TYR A 554 -18.31 -13.67 -3.48
N ILE A 555 -18.16 -12.51 -4.15
CA ILE A 555 -19.16 -11.42 -4.13
C ILE A 555 -20.51 -11.91 -4.60
N GLU A 556 -20.58 -12.68 -5.69
CA GLU A 556 -21.85 -13.22 -6.21
C GLU A 556 -22.59 -14.08 -5.19
N GLU A 557 -21.87 -14.87 -4.37
CA GLU A 557 -22.48 -15.70 -3.34
C GLU A 557 -23.03 -14.84 -2.19
N ILE A 558 -22.29 -13.80 -1.79
CA ILE A 558 -22.79 -12.85 -0.79
C ILE A 558 -23.98 -12.06 -1.35
N GLU A 559 -23.96 -11.63 -2.60
CA GLU A 559 -25.08 -10.95 -3.26
C GLU A 559 -26.32 -11.84 -3.31
N LYS A 560 -26.17 -13.13 -3.69
CA LYS A 560 -27.28 -14.10 -3.68
C LYS A 560 -27.88 -14.26 -2.29
N LEU A 561 -27.06 -14.36 -1.25
CA LEU A 561 -27.55 -14.44 0.14
C LEU A 561 -28.22 -13.13 0.57
N LEU A 562 -27.66 -11.97 0.26
CA LEU A 562 -28.24 -10.67 0.61
C LEU A 562 -29.56 -10.37 -0.14
N THR A 563 -29.73 -10.92 -1.35
CA THR A 563 -30.93 -10.71 -2.19
C THR A 563 -31.98 -11.80 -2.04
N ASN A 564 -31.72 -12.84 -1.26
CA ASN A 564 -32.68 -13.91 -1.00
C ASN A 564 -33.83 -13.40 -0.12
N THR A 565 -35.01 -13.18 -0.74
CA THR A 565 -36.20 -12.65 -0.09
C THR A 565 -36.78 -13.56 1.01
N LYS A 566 -36.33 -14.82 1.08
CA LYS A 566 -36.69 -15.75 2.17
C LYS A 566 -35.90 -15.49 3.45
N LEU A 567 -34.79 -14.75 3.42
CA LEU A 567 -33.94 -14.47 4.57
C LEU A 567 -34.40 -13.18 5.30
N LYS A 568 -34.52 -13.23 6.63
CA LYS A 568 -34.80 -12.06 7.49
C LYS A 568 -33.47 -11.42 7.93
N SER A 569 -33.21 -10.19 7.48
CA SER A 569 -32.15 -9.26 7.94
C SER A 569 -30.78 -9.90 8.27
N PRO A 570 -29.91 -10.09 7.26
CA PRO A 570 -28.62 -10.75 7.43
C PRO A 570 -27.55 -9.75 7.94
N ILE A 571 -27.72 -9.21 9.14
CA ILE A 571 -26.84 -8.17 9.75
C ILE A 571 -25.37 -8.60 9.78
N ASN A 572 -25.09 -9.86 10.12
CA ASN A 572 -23.72 -10.41 10.16
C ASN A 572 -23.06 -10.49 8.76
N LEU A 573 -23.84 -10.71 7.70
CA LEU A 573 -23.37 -10.69 6.31
C LEU A 573 -23.21 -9.25 5.79
N GLN A 574 -24.03 -8.30 6.27
CA GLN A 574 -23.89 -6.89 5.92
C GLN A 574 -22.59 -6.30 6.48
N GLU A 575 -22.22 -6.61 7.73
CA GLU A 575 -20.92 -6.19 8.29
C GLU A 575 -19.74 -6.81 7.53
N LEU A 576 -19.83 -8.09 7.17
CA LEU A 576 -18.85 -8.79 6.34
C LEU A 576 -18.74 -8.18 4.93
N TRP A 577 -19.88 -7.88 4.30
CA TRP A 577 -19.97 -7.23 2.99
C TRP A 577 -19.32 -5.84 2.99
N LEU A 578 -19.56 -5.06 4.05
CA LEU A 578 -18.97 -3.74 4.27
C LEU A 578 -17.45 -3.82 4.52
N ALA A 579 -16.99 -4.81 5.28
CA ALA A 579 -15.57 -5.00 5.58
C ALA A 579 -14.77 -5.56 4.39
N ILE A 580 -15.39 -6.38 3.54
CA ILE A 580 -14.72 -7.05 2.42
C ILE A 580 -14.46 -6.10 1.25
N ARG A 581 -15.36 -5.18 0.93
CA ARG A 581 -15.26 -4.35 -0.27
C ARG A 581 -14.09 -3.35 -0.29
N GLY A 582 -13.29 -3.33 0.78
CA GLY A 582 -12.65 -2.11 1.22
C GLY A 582 -13.72 -1.10 1.62
N LYS A 583 -13.42 -0.21 2.56
CA LYS A 583 -14.20 1.01 2.70
C LYS A 583 -13.92 1.84 1.45
N ASN A 584 -14.64 1.58 0.36
CA ASN A 584 -14.58 2.46 -0.80
C ASN A 584 -14.95 3.86 -0.32
N PRO A 585 -14.19 4.89 -0.68
CA PRO A 585 -14.48 6.24 -0.24
C PRO A 585 -15.90 6.58 -0.69
N ARG A 586 -16.80 6.70 0.29
CA ARG A 586 -18.19 7.08 0.03
C ARG A 586 -18.15 8.52 -0.45
N SER A 587 -18.55 8.73 -1.69
CA SER A 587 -18.59 10.05 -2.31
C SER A 587 -19.96 10.31 -2.89
N ILE A 588 -20.31 11.58 -3.05
CA ILE A 588 -21.56 12.04 -3.68
C ILE A 588 -21.23 13.19 -4.62
N LEU A 589 -22.13 13.44 -5.57
CA LEU A 589 -22.17 14.67 -6.33
C LEU A 589 -23.46 15.41 -5.97
N VAL A 590 -23.39 16.60 -5.42
CA VAL A 590 -24.61 17.39 -5.13
C VAL A 590 -24.92 18.34 -6.29
N THR A 591 -26.19 18.50 -6.63
CA THR A 591 -26.63 19.30 -7.77
C THR A 591 -27.50 20.48 -7.39
N MET A 592 -27.31 21.56 -8.16
CA MET A 592 -28.16 22.75 -8.17
C MET A 592 -28.48 23.11 -9.62
N ASP A 593 -29.76 23.17 -9.95
CA ASP A 593 -30.19 23.64 -11.27
C ASP A 593 -30.44 25.16 -11.23
N MET A 594 -30.05 25.87 -12.26
CA MET A 594 -30.18 27.33 -12.37
C MET A 594 -31.05 27.71 -13.56
N PHE A 595 -32.03 28.59 -13.33
CA PHE A 595 -32.88 29.18 -14.36
C PHE A 595 -33.11 30.67 -14.07
N ASN A 596 -32.93 31.54 -15.07
CA ASN A 596 -33.08 33.00 -14.97
C ASN A 596 -32.28 33.67 -13.81
N GLY A 597 -31.15 33.07 -13.44
CA GLY A 597 -30.27 33.51 -12.36
C GLY A 597 -30.74 33.09 -10.96
N GLN A 598 -31.71 32.18 -10.87
CA GLN A 598 -32.24 31.65 -9.62
C GLN A 598 -32.07 30.13 -9.54
N PRO A 599 -31.82 29.59 -8.34
CA PRO A 599 -31.76 28.15 -8.14
C PRO A 599 -33.16 27.54 -8.09
N VAL A 600 -33.38 26.50 -8.90
CA VAL A 600 -34.70 25.91 -9.17
C VAL A 600 -34.71 24.39 -9.05
N LEU A 601 -35.91 23.82 -8.96
CA LEU A 601 -36.16 22.39 -9.08
C LEU A 601 -36.83 22.07 -10.41
N VAL A 602 -36.33 21.03 -11.07
CA VAL A 602 -36.88 20.49 -12.31
C VAL A 602 -37.64 19.20 -12.02
N LYS A 603 -38.79 19.02 -12.68
CA LYS A 603 -39.50 17.75 -12.76
C LYS A 603 -39.86 17.49 -14.22
N SER A 604 -39.49 16.33 -14.74
CA SER A 604 -39.77 15.94 -16.14
C SER A 604 -39.36 17.03 -17.16
N SER A 605 -38.15 17.58 -16.98
CA SER A 605 -37.58 18.65 -17.82
C SER A 605 -38.32 20.01 -17.78
N GLN A 606 -39.21 20.23 -16.81
CA GLN A 606 -39.88 21.52 -16.58
C GLN A 606 -39.47 22.12 -15.24
N VAL A 607 -39.25 23.44 -15.22
CA VAL A 607 -38.99 24.20 -13.99
C VAL A 607 -40.28 24.28 -13.17
N CYS A 608 -40.24 23.79 -11.93
CA CYS A 608 -41.44 23.69 -11.08
C CYS A 608 -41.44 24.65 -9.90
N GLU A 609 -40.28 24.86 -9.28
CA GLU A 609 -40.18 25.56 -8.00
C GLU A 609 -38.82 26.28 -7.90
N THR A 610 -38.81 27.45 -7.26
CA THR A 610 -37.57 28.13 -6.87
C THR A 610 -37.28 27.80 -5.41
N HIS A 611 -36.03 27.50 -5.08
CA HIS A 611 -35.62 27.20 -3.70
C HIS A 611 -34.60 28.22 -3.19
N SER A 612 -34.21 28.12 -1.92
CA SER A 612 -33.26 29.05 -1.28
C SER A 612 -33.63 30.53 -1.46
N ASN A 613 -34.94 30.84 -1.48
CA ASN A 613 -35.47 32.18 -1.72
C ASN A 613 -34.98 32.85 -3.02
N GLY A 614 -34.55 32.07 -4.02
CA GLY A 614 -33.96 32.59 -5.25
C GLY A 614 -32.49 33.02 -5.11
N ASP A 615 -31.88 32.86 -3.93
CA ASP A 615 -30.49 33.23 -3.67
C ASP A 615 -29.54 32.04 -3.86
N TYR A 616 -28.71 32.15 -4.90
CA TYR A 616 -27.70 31.15 -5.22
C TYR A 616 -26.54 31.12 -4.19
N TRP A 617 -26.28 32.21 -3.44
CA TRP A 617 -25.30 32.17 -2.35
C TRP A 617 -25.79 31.33 -1.19
N GLN A 618 -27.06 31.48 -0.81
CA GLN A 618 -27.68 30.65 0.22
C GLN A 618 -27.69 29.16 -0.20
N ALA A 619 -27.99 28.88 -1.47
CA ALA A 619 -27.91 27.53 -2.01
C ALA A 619 -26.47 26.96 -1.95
N MET A 620 -25.47 27.74 -2.36
CA MET A 620 -24.07 27.32 -2.31
C MET A 620 -23.53 27.17 -0.89
N GLU A 621 -23.96 28.00 0.06
CA GLU A 621 -23.61 27.81 1.47
C GLU A 621 -24.09 26.45 1.99
N LYS A 622 -25.29 26.00 1.58
CA LYS A 622 -25.78 24.66 1.92
C LYS A 622 -24.96 23.54 1.25
N LEU A 623 -24.65 23.66 -0.03
CA LEU A 623 -23.97 22.61 -0.80
C LEU A 623 -22.45 22.52 -0.56
N SER A 624 -21.80 23.66 -0.25
CA SER A 624 -20.33 23.77 -0.08
C SER A 624 -19.74 22.89 1.02
N ILE A 625 -20.57 22.31 1.90
CA ILE A 625 -20.13 21.22 2.80
C ILE A 625 -19.45 20.11 1.99
N PHE A 626 -19.97 19.79 0.81
CA PHE A 626 -19.43 18.73 -0.04
C PHE A 626 -18.40 19.26 -1.03
N PRO A 627 -17.36 18.46 -1.35
CA PRO A 627 -16.30 18.86 -2.26
C PRO A 627 -16.73 18.90 -3.73
N ASP A 628 -17.70 18.07 -4.15
CA ASP A 628 -18.10 17.94 -5.56
C ASP A 628 -19.52 18.51 -5.74
N ILE A 629 -19.65 19.62 -6.46
CA ILE A 629 -20.92 20.30 -6.73
C ILE A 629 -21.10 20.45 -8.24
N LEU A 630 -22.22 19.98 -8.78
CA LEU A 630 -22.61 20.21 -10.17
C LEU A 630 -23.69 21.30 -10.26
N ILE A 631 -23.41 22.36 -11.00
CA ILE A 631 -24.37 23.43 -11.29
C ILE A 631 -24.80 23.34 -12.76
N VAL A 632 -26.09 23.15 -13.00
CA VAL A 632 -26.65 22.98 -14.35
C VAL A 632 -27.28 24.29 -14.83
N ASP A 633 -26.83 24.80 -15.97
CA ASP A 633 -27.43 25.96 -16.65
C ASP A 633 -28.62 25.51 -17.53
N LEU A 634 -29.84 25.66 -17.01
CA LEU A 634 -31.05 25.26 -17.74
C LEU A 634 -31.35 26.19 -18.92
N ASN A 635 -31.10 27.50 -18.81
CA ASN A 635 -31.25 28.42 -19.94
C ASN A 635 -30.34 28.00 -21.10
N GLY A 636 -29.07 27.67 -20.79
CA GLY A 636 -28.13 27.14 -21.76
C GLY A 636 -28.62 25.81 -22.36
N ALA A 637 -29.14 24.91 -21.53
CA ALA A 637 -29.73 23.65 -21.98
C ALA A 637 -30.90 23.86 -22.95
N PHE A 638 -31.74 24.87 -22.73
CA PHE A 638 -32.84 25.26 -23.60
C PHE A 638 -32.43 26.04 -24.85
N GLY A 639 -31.15 26.39 -25.00
CA GLY A 639 -30.59 26.96 -26.24
C GLY A 639 -30.15 28.41 -26.15
N GLU A 640 -30.31 29.07 -25.00
CA GLU A 640 -29.80 30.43 -24.82
C GLU A 640 -28.26 30.45 -24.78
N ILE A 641 -27.67 31.49 -25.36
CA ILE A 641 -26.21 31.71 -25.41
C ILE A 641 -25.87 32.85 -24.45
N ASP A 642 -24.72 32.74 -23.76
CA ASP A 642 -24.23 33.72 -22.78
C ASP A 642 -25.26 34.13 -21.72
N THR A 643 -25.75 33.11 -21.01
CA THR A 643 -26.83 33.27 -20.04
C THR A 643 -26.34 33.98 -18.77
N LYS A 644 -27.27 34.65 -18.08
CA LYS A 644 -27.06 35.15 -16.70
C LYS A 644 -26.55 34.04 -15.76
N ASN A 645 -27.00 32.79 -15.95
CA ASN A 645 -26.54 31.65 -15.16
C ASN A 645 -25.07 31.35 -15.41
N ARG A 646 -24.62 31.39 -16.67
CA ARG A 646 -23.23 31.13 -17.03
C ARG A 646 -22.29 32.07 -16.28
N GLN A 647 -22.61 33.36 -16.23
CA GLN A 647 -21.84 34.35 -15.47
C GLN A 647 -21.85 34.09 -13.96
N ILE A 648 -23.00 33.68 -13.39
CA ILE A 648 -23.09 33.28 -11.98
C ILE A 648 -22.23 32.04 -11.71
N ILE A 649 -22.27 31.04 -12.56
CA ILE A 649 -21.49 29.80 -12.43
C ILE A 649 -19.99 30.11 -12.44
N LYS A 650 -19.53 30.96 -13.37
CA LYS A 650 -18.13 31.42 -13.42
C LYS A 650 -17.71 32.06 -12.09
N LYS A 651 -18.56 32.94 -11.53
CA LYS A 651 -18.33 33.59 -10.24
C LYS A 651 -18.25 32.58 -9.08
N LEU A 652 -19.12 31.56 -9.09
CA LEU A 652 -19.12 30.52 -8.06
C LEU A 652 -17.90 29.60 -8.16
N ALA A 653 -17.47 29.26 -9.38
CA ALA A 653 -16.32 28.39 -9.62
C ALA A 653 -14.97 28.98 -9.17
N GLN A 654 -14.87 30.31 -9.06
CA GLN A 654 -13.70 30.99 -8.46
C GLN A 654 -13.55 30.68 -6.96
N LYS A 655 -14.67 30.45 -6.25
CA LYS A 655 -14.69 30.24 -4.79
C LYS A 655 -14.87 28.78 -4.38
N TYR A 656 -15.60 28.00 -5.16
CA TYR A 656 -15.98 26.62 -4.82
C TYR A 656 -15.54 25.62 -5.89
N HIS A 657 -15.47 24.34 -5.50
CA HIS A 657 -15.15 23.26 -6.42
C HIS A 657 -16.39 22.85 -7.23
N VAL A 658 -16.53 23.47 -8.41
CA VAL A 658 -17.74 23.39 -9.24
C VAL A 658 -17.49 22.60 -10.53
N TYR A 659 -18.41 21.68 -10.83
CA TYR A 659 -18.67 21.11 -12.14
C TYR A 659 -19.85 21.84 -12.77
N THR A 660 -19.90 21.89 -14.10
CA THR A 660 -21.03 22.53 -14.78
C THR A 660 -21.46 21.79 -16.04
N GLY A 661 -22.74 21.88 -16.37
CA GLY A 661 -23.34 21.39 -17.60
C GLY A 661 -24.49 22.28 -18.02
N GLY A 662 -25.13 21.95 -19.13
CA GLY A 662 -26.22 22.73 -19.72
C GLY A 662 -25.73 23.73 -20.75
N GLY A 663 -26.04 23.47 -22.03
CA GLY A 663 -25.74 24.40 -23.12
C GLY A 663 -24.30 24.47 -23.61
N LEU A 664 -23.44 23.52 -23.23
CA LEU A 664 -22.07 23.42 -23.74
C LEU A 664 -22.10 22.66 -25.08
N ARG A 665 -22.14 23.39 -26.20
CA ARG A 665 -22.33 22.83 -27.55
C ARG A 665 -21.09 22.96 -28.45
N SER A 666 -20.09 23.70 -28.01
CA SER A 666 -18.87 23.95 -28.77
C SER A 666 -17.63 23.86 -27.90
N SER A 667 -16.46 23.70 -28.53
CA SER A 667 -15.19 23.73 -27.81
C SER A 667 -14.94 25.07 -27.13
N SER A 668 -15.40 26.17 -27.73
CA SER A 668 -15.33 27.51 -27.13
C SER A 668 -16.18 27.64 -25.87
N ASP A 669 -17.38 27.04 -25.84
CA ASP A 669 -18.22 27.05 -24.63
C ASP A 669 -17.50 26.33 -23.47
N VAL A 670 -16.90 25.18 -23.76
CA VAL A 670 -16.19 24.38 -22.76
C VAL A 670 -14.95 25.14 -22.29
N GLU A 671 -14.18 25.73 -23.21
CA GLU A 671 -12.99 26.49 -22.87
C GLU A 671 -13.32 27.72 -22.00
N ASP A 672 -14.38 28.45 -22.34
CA ASP A 672 -14.87 29.59 -21.57
C ASP A 672 -15.22 29.22 -20.13
N MET A 673 -15.88 28.07 -19.91
CA MET A 673 -16.17 27.59 -18.56
C MET A 673 -14.89 27.12 -17.83
N LEU A 674 -14.01 26.36 -18.49
CA LEU A 674 -12.78 25.87 -17.85
C LEU A 674 -11.84 27.02 -17.44
N LYS A 675 -11.79 28.11 -18.22
CA LYS A 675 -11.07 29.36 -17.90
C LYS A 675 -11.60 30.07 -16.65
N SER A 676 -12.79 29.70 -16.15
CA SER A 676 -13.37 30.28 -14.93
C SER A 676 -13.14 29.45 -13.66
N SER A 677 -12.17 28.52 -13.67
CA SER A 677 -11.89 27.57 -12.58
C SER A 677 -12.86 26.40 -12.43
N VAL A 678 -13.83 26.25 -13.35
CA VAL A 678 -14.69 25.05 -13.41
C VAL A 678 -13.84 23.80 -13.56
N ARG A 679 -14.12 22.79 -12.75
CA ARG A 679 -13.29 21.60 -12.60
C ARG A 679 -13.64 20.50 -13.57
N ARG A 680 -14.91 20.35 -13.93
CA ARG A 680 -15.34 19.45 -15.00
C ARG A 680 -16.54 20.03 -15.72
N CYS A 681 -16.58 19.78 -17.03
CA CYS A 681 -17.73 20.07 -17.86
C CYS A 681 -18.51 18.77 -18.11
N VAL A 682 -19.81 18.84 -17.89
CA VAL A 682 -20.77 17.78 -18.19
C VAL A 682 -21.34 18.06 -19.57
N VAL A 683 -21.16 17.12 -20.49
CA VAL A 683 -21.61 17.24 -21.88
C VAL A 683 -22.49 16.05 -22.22
N ALA A 684 -23.57 16.31 -22.97
CA ALA A 684 -24.47 15.25 -23.41
C ALA A 684 -23.77 14.27 -24.36
N SER A 685 -24.18 13.01 -24.31
CA SER A 685 -23.62 11.92 -25.12
C SER A 685 -23.93 11.99 -26.61
N ALA A 686 -24.45 13.09 -27.15
CA ALA A 686 -24.86 13.16 -28.56
C ALA A 686 -23.73 13.62 -29.51
N ASP A 687 -22.71 14.34 -29.01
CA ASP A 687 -21.71 15.01 -29.85
C ASP A 687 -20.30 14.43 -29.66
N ASP A 688 -19.98 13.39 -30.44
CA ASP A 688 -18.65 12.75 -30.41
C ASP A 688 -17.52 13.70 -30.84
N ALA A 689 -17.80 14.62 -31.77
CA ALA A 689 -16.81 15.58 -32.25
C ALA A 689 -16.38 16.56 -31.16
N LEU A 690 -17.33 17.03 -30.35
CA LEU A 690 -17.05 17.83 -29.16
C LEU A 690 -16.35 17.00 -28.08
N ILE A 691 -16.87 15.81 -27.76
CA ILE A 691 -16.31 14.91 -26.74
C ILE A 691 -14.83 14.61 -27.02
N MET A 692 -14.44 14.37 -28.27
CA MET A 692 -13.05 14.11 -28.67
C MET A 692 -12.10 15.27 -28.33
N LYS A 693 -12.58 16.52 -28.41
CA LYS A 693 -11.76 17.72 -28.22
C LYS A 693 -11.57 18.12 -26.75
N ILE A 694 -12.34 17.54 -25.83
CA ILE A 694 -12.29 17.90 -24.40
C ILE A 694 -11.29 16.97 -23.68
N PRO A 695 -10.36 17.53 -22.86
CA PRO A 695 -9.50 16.72 -22.01
C PRO A 695 -10.31 15.80 -21.09
N LYS A 696 -10.02 14.50 -21.10
CA LYS A 696 -10.91 13.47 -20.53
C LYS A 696 -11.02 13.56 -19.00
N GLU A 697 -10.00 14.05 -18.32
CA GLU A 697 -10.01 14.35 -16.89
C GLU A 697 -10.93 15.50 -16.49
N ARG A 698 -11.32 16.32 -17.48
CA ARG A 698 -12.22 17.47 -17.35
C ARG A 698 -13.62 17.19 -17.87
N LEU A 699 -13.87 15.98 -18.34
CA LEU A 699 -15.12 15.60 -18.97
C LEU A 699 -15.92 14.65 -18.08
N ILE A 700 -17.23 14.89 -18.01
CA ILE A 700 -18.23 13.91 -17.61
C ILE A 700 -19.20 13.81 -18.79
N VAL A 701 -19.42 12.61 -19.31
CA VAL A 701 -20.42 12.41 -20.37
C VAL A 701 -21.75 12.01 -19.73
N GLU A 702 -22.77 12.84 -19.91
CA GLU A 702 -24.13 12.55 -19.45
C GLU A 702 -24.88 11.69 -20.47
N ILE A 703 -25.46 10.59 -19.99
CA ILE A 703 -26.27 9.65 -20.77
C ILE A 703 -27.64 9.55 -20.10
N SER A 704 -28.65 10.12 -20.73
CA SER A 704 -30.05 9.92 -20.31
C SER A 704 -30.59 8.64 -20.93
N ILE A 705 -31.31 7.82 -20.15
CA ILE A 705 -31.91 6.56 -20.62
C ILE A 705 -33.36 6.41 -20.18
N ASN A 706 -34.10 5.59 -20.95
CA ASN A 706 -35.45 5.13 -20.62
C ASN A 706 -35.45 3.78 -19.86
N GLU A 707 -36.64 3.23 -19.62
CA GLU A 707 -36.84 1.92 -18.95
C GLU A 707 -36.25 0.74 -19.74
N GLN A 708 -36.11 0.88 -21.05
CA GLN A 708 -35.54 -0.12 -21.96
C GLN A 708 -34.00 -0.01 -22.09
N ASN A 709 -33.35 0.88 -21.32
CA ASN A 709 -31.92 1.19 -21.43
C ASN A 709 -31.49 1.79 -22.78
N GLU A 710 -32.41 2.41 -23.52
CA GLU A 710 -32.12 3.12 -24.76
C GLU A 710 -31.72 4.57 -24.46
N VAL A 711 -30.73 5.08 -25.21
CA VAL A 711 -30.19 6.43 -25.00
C VAL A 711 -31.12 7.49 -25.57
N LEU A 712 -31.39 8.52 -24.75
CA LEU A 712 -32.17 9.70 -25.10
C LEU A 712 -31.24 10.90 -25.33
N ILE A 713 -31.49 11.66 -26.40
CA ILE A 713 -30.72 12.86 -26.78
C ILE A 713 -31.65 14.07 -26.97
N HIS A 714 -31.07 15.23 -27.35
CA HIS A 714 -31.80 16.49 -27.58
C HIS A 714 -32.73 16.89 -26.41
N GLY A 715 -32.19 16.96 -25.19
CA GLY A 715 -33.00 17.30 -24.01
C GLY A 715 -34.05 16.24 -23.68
N ARG A 716 -33.77 14.97 -23.99
CA ARG A 716 -34.62 13.79 -23.75
C ARG A 716 -35.86 13.70 -24.64
N GLN A 717 -35.88 14.45 -25.74
CA GLN A 717 -36.99 14.46 -26.70
C GLN A 717 -36.86 13.38 -27.78
N THR A 718 -35.65 12.92 -28.06
CA THR A 718 -35.38 11.95 -29.13
C THR A 718 -34.80 10.67 -28.55
N ASN A 719 -35.49 9.56 -28.78
CA ASN A 719 -34.96 8.22 -28.51
C ASN A 719 -34.08 7.79 -29.68
N THR A 720 -32.84 7.40 -29.39
CA THR A 720 -31.90 6.92 -30.42
C THR A 720 -32.12 5.46 -30.78
N HIS A 721 -32.88 4.71 -29.99
CA HIS A 721 -32.99 3.25 -30.02
C HIS A 721 -31.65 2.51 -29.85
N VAL A 722 -30.58 3.24 -29.48
CA VAL A 722 -29.27 2.66 -29.19
C VAL A 722 -29.23 2.28 -27.73
N ASN A 723 -28.91 1.01 -27.45
CA ASN A 723 -28.69 0.54 -26.09
C ASN A 723 -27.48 1.25 -25.45
N ILE A 724 -27.61 1.63 -24.17
CA ILE A 724 -26.56 2.32 -23.41
C ILE A 724 -25.22 1.59 -23.40
N ILE A 725 -25.18 0.25 -23.34
CA ILE A 725 -23.92 -0.51 -23.34
C ILE A 725 -23.17 -0.30 -24.65
N THR A 726 -23.88 -0.32 -25.77
CA THR A 726 -23.32 0.00 -27.09
C THR A 726 -22.75 1.41 -27.11
N ARG A 727 -23.48 2.39 -26.57
CA ARG A 727 -23.02 3.78 -26.52
C ARG A 727 -21.80 3.95 -25.61
N ILE A 728 -21.77 3.29 -24.46
CA ILE A 728 -20.61 3.32 -23.54
C ILE A 728 -19.37 2.73 -24.22
N ASN A 729 -19.51 1.63 -24.97
CA ASN A 729 -18.39 1.04 -25.71
C ASN A 729 -17.81 2.00 -26.76
N GLN A 730 -18.66 2.76 -27.47
CA GLN A 730 -18.22 3.81 -28.39
C GLN A 730 -17.48 4.94 -27.64
N LEU A 731 -18.00 5.38 -26.50
CA LEU A 731 -17.37 6.42 -25.69
C LEU A 731 -16.00 5.97 -25.13
N ILE A 732 -15.86 4.69 -24.76
CA ILE A 732 -14.59 4.10 -24.33
C ILE A 732 -13.55 4.15 -25.46
N GLN A 733 -13.94 3.89 -26.71
CA GLN A 733 -13.03 4.01 -27.86
C GLN A 733 -12.50 5.44 -28.04
N ILE A 734 -13.27 6.43 -27.62
CA ILE A 734 -12.92 7.85 -27.64
C ILE A 734 -12.18 8.27 -26.33
N GLY A 735 -11.87 7.32 -25.44
CA GLY A 735 -11.09 7.55 -24.22
C GLY A 735 -11.90 8.08 -23.03
N VAL A 736 -13.24 8.02 -23.07
CA VAL A 736 -14.09 8.42 -21.94
C VAL A 736 -14.00 7.38 -20.83
N TYR A 737 -13.81 7.85 -19.59
CA TYR A 737 -13.75 6.99 -18.40
C TYR A 737 -14.61 7.49 -17.23
N VAL A 738 -15.32 8.62 -17.39
CA VAL A 738 -16.26 9.17 -16.42
C VAL A 738 -17.58 9.46 -17.11
N ILE A 739 -18.66 8.87 -16.63
CA ILE A 739 -20.01 9.05 -17.17
C ILE A 739 -21.00 9.41 -16.05
N SER A 740 -22.09 10.08 -16.41
CA SER A 740 -23.28 10.23 -15.58
C SER A 740 -24.46 9.57 -16.28
N ILE A 741 -25.22 8.75 -15.57
CA ILE A 741 -26.39 8.04 -16.09
C ILE A 741 -27.62 8.58 -15.37
N THR A 742 -28.56 9.10 -16.16
CA THR A 742 -29.82 9.67 -15.67
C THR A 742 -30.98 8.76 -16.08
N PHE A 743 -31.70 8.22 -15.10
CA PHE A 743 -32.92 7.42 -15.31
C PHE A 743 -34.13 8.35 -15.38
N VAL A 744 -34.55 8.69 -16.60
CA VAL A 744 -35.49 9.80 -16.83
C VAL A 744 -36.85 9.57 -16.16
N GLN A 745 -37.33 8.34 -16.11
CA GLN A 745 -38.61 7.97 -15.51
C GLN A 745 -38.64 8.16 -13.97
N ASN A 746 -37.48 8.22 -13.30
CA ASN A 746 -37.38 8.39 -11.84
C ASN A 746 -37.01 9.82 -11.43
N GLU A 747 -36.66 10.69 -12.37
CA GLU A 747 -36.09 11.99 -12.08
C GLU A 747 -37.13 12.99 -11.53
N GLY A 748 -36.79 13.65 -10.41
CA GLY A 748 -37.68 14.64 -9.78
C GLY A 748 -38.93 14.07 -9.08
N HIS A 749 -39.19 12.77 -9.20
CA HIS A 749 -40.35 12.10 -8.57
C HIS A 749 -40.13 11.72 -7.10
N LEU A 750 -38.87 11.56 -6.66
CA LEU A 750 -38.49 11.10 -5.31
C LEU A 750 -39.11 9.74 -4.92
N SER A 751 -39.47 8.93 -5.91
CA SER A 751 -40.12 7.61 -5.75
C SER A 751 -39.14 6.46 -5.55
N GLY A 752 -37.84 6.73 -5.41
CA GLY A 752 -36.78 5.72 -5.32
C GLY A 752 -36.06 5.48 -6.65
N ILE A 753 -34.94 4.78 -6.56
CA ILE A 753 -34.09 4.40 -7.71
C ILE A 753 -34.51 3.06 -8.33
N PRO A 754 -34.32 2.84 -9.64
CA PRO A 754 -34.63 1.56 -10.29
C PRO A 754 -33.52 0.52 -10.00
N ARG A 755 -33.49 -0.03 -8.78
CA ARG A 755 -32.42 -0.91 -8.28
C ARG A 755 -32.07 -2.05 -9.23
N GLN A 756 -33.06 -2.80 -9.71
CA GLN A 756 -32.82 -3.92 -10.62
C GLN A 756 -32.14 -3.46 -11.91
N GLN A 757 -32.68 -2.42 -12.56
CA GLN A 757 -32.11 -1.85 -13.78
C GLN A 757 -30.68 -1.36 -13.56
N ILE A 758 -30.41 -0.67 -12.44
CA ILE A 758 -29.06 -0.21 -12.06
C ILE A 758 -28.12 -1.41 -11.92
N ARG A 759 -28.47 -2.41 -11.12
CA ARG A 759 -27.63 -3.60 -10.91
C ARG A 759 -27.27 -4.26 -12.24
N ASP A 760 -28.30 -4.55 -13.04
CA ASP A 760 -28.14 -5.30 -14.29
C ASP A 760 -27.29 -4.50 -15.29
N LEU A 761 -27.40 -3.16 -15.28
CA LEU A 761 -26.59 -2.25 -16.08
C LEU A 761 -25.14 -2.17 -15.59
N ILE A 762 -24.90 -1.96 -14.30
CA ILE A 762 -23.55 -1.80 -13.74
C ILE A 762 -22.69 -3.05 -13.94
N LEU A 763 -23.29 -4.24 -13.88
CA LEU A 763 -22.62 -5.51 -14.14
C LEU A 763 -22.14 -5.63 -15.60
N GLN A 764 -22.78 -4.93 -16.54
CA GLN A 764 -22.43 -4.95 -17.95
C GLN A 764 -21.46 -3.83 -18.36
N ILE A 765 -21.35 -2.76 -17.57
CA ILE A 765 -20.46 -1.62 -17.89
C ILE A 765 -18.99 -2.02 -17.74
N PRO A 766 -18.15 -1.90 -18.80
CA PRO A 766 -16.73 -2.27 -18.75
C PRO A 766 -15.92 -1.50 -17.70
N GLN A 767 -14.85 -2.11 -17.18
CA GLN A 767 -13.98 -1.52 -16.15
C GLN A 767 -13.23 -0.26 -16.61
N ASN A 768 -13.12 -0.03 -17.92
CA ASN A 768 -12.56 1.19 -18.49
C ASN A 768 -13.30 2.45 -18.02
N ILE A 769 -14.59 2.35 -17.73
CA ILE A 769 -15.33 3.38 -17.02
C ILE A 769 -14.96 3.31 -15.54
N LYS A 770 -14.19 4.29 -15.08
CA LYS A 770 -13.64 4.35 -13.73
C LYS A 770 -14.62 4.93 -12.71
N ARG A 771 -15.53 5.81 -13.15
CA ARG A 771 -16.49 6.49 -12.28
C ARG A 771 -17.82 6.70 -12.99
N ILE A 772 -18.91 6.34 -12.31
CA ILE A 772 -20.27 6.37 -12.83
C ILE A 772 -21.12 7.17 -11.85
N TYR A 773 -21.61 8.33 -12.28
CA TYR A 773 -22.61 9.07 -11.51
C TYR A 773 -24.00 8.50 -11.80
N ILE A 774 -24.80 8.30 -10.76
CA ILE A 774 -26.19 7.85 -10.89
C ILE A 774 -27.12 8.97 -10.45
N ALA A 775 -27.90 9.48 -11.37
CA ALA A 775 -28.85 10.56 -11.16
C ALA A 775 -30.30 10.07 -11.36
N GLY A 776 -31.22 10.70 -10.61
CA GLY A 776 -32.66 10.43 -10.67
C GLY A 776 -33.13 9.44 -9.59
N GLY A 777 -34.25 9.77 -8.93
CA GLY A 777 -34.94 8.84 -8.01
C GLY A 777 -34.41 8.74 -6.58
N ILE A 778 -33.16 9.11 -6.28
CA ILE A 778 -32.58 8.97 -4.93
C ILE A 778 -33.37 9.80 -3.91
N SER A 779 -33.94 9.15 -2.89
CA SER A 779 -34.78 9.82 -1.89
C SER A 779 -34.54 9.37 -0.45
N THR A 780 -33.81 8.27 -0.23
CA THR A 780 -33.55 7.70 1.10
C THR A 780 -32.07 7.44 1.36
N LEU A 781 -31.68 7.26 2.63
CA LEU A 781 -30.32 6.83 2.99
C LEU A 781 -30.04 5.39 2.52
N ASP A 782 -31.06 4.54 2.45
CA ASP A 782 -30.96 3.17 1.94
C ASP A 782 -30.61 3.15 0.44
N ASP A 783 -31.12 4.11 -0.33
CA ASP A 783 -30.71 4.27 -1.73
C ASP A 783 -29.22 4.63 -1.85
N LEU A 784 -28.70 5.46 -0.94
CA LEU A 784 -27.27 5.81 -0.91
C LEU A 784 -26.42 4.59 -0.56
N GLU A 785 -26.79 3.84 0.48
CA GLU A 785 -26.09 2.60 0.87
C GLU A 785 -26.14 1.56 -0.25
N TYR A 786 -27.28 1.41 -0.93
CA TYR A 786 -27.41 0.55 -2.11
C TYR A 786 -26.47 0.98 -3.24
N LEU A 787 -26.39 2.27 -3.55
CA LEU A 787 -25.52 2.77 -4.62
C LEU A 787 -24.03 2.68 -4.25
N TRP A 788 -23.65 2.99 -3.00
CA TRP A 788 -22.29 2.79 -2.50
C TRP A 788 -21.91 1.31 -2.36
N SER A 789 -22.90 0.42 -2.37
CA SER A 789 -22.69 -1.00 -2.62
C SER A 789 -22.26 -1.30 -4.06
N PHE A 790 -21.79 -0.33 -4.85
CA PHE A 790 -21.03 -0.53 -6.10
C PHE A 790 -19.77 0.34 -6.09
N THR A 791 -18.60 -0.25 -6.35
CA THR A 791 -17.28 0.41 -6.13
C THR A 791 -17.02 1.64 -6.99
N ARG A 792 -17.64 1.71 -8.18
CA ARG A 792 -17.45 2.78 -9.17
C ARG A 792 -18.56 3.83 -9.16
N ILE A 793 -19.57 3.67 -8.31
CA ILE A 793 -20.80 4.47 -8.33
C ILE A 793 -20.71 5.64 -7.38
N VAL A 794 -21.14 6.81 -7.87
CA VAL A 794 -21.28 8.03 -7.08
C VAL A 794 -22.72 8.53 -7.21
N PRO A 795 -23.51 8.52 -6.13
CA PRO A 795 -24.86 9.07 -6.13
C PRO A 795 -24.86 10.57 -6.46
N GLN A 796 -25.72 11.00 -7.39
CA GLN A 796 -25.92 12.40 -7.74
C GLN A 796 -27.24 12.90 -7.11
N LEU A 797 -27.14 13.84 -6.17
CA LEU A 797 -28.24 14.31 -5.32
C LEU A 797 -28.66 15.75 -5.64
N GLY A 798 -29.89 15.92 -6.13
CA GLY A 798 -30.54 17.23 -6.32
C GLY A 798 -31.75 17.40 -5.42
N SER A 799 -32.94 17.09 -5.95
CA SER A 799 -34.24 17.34 -5.31
C SER A 799 -34.39 16.81 -3.88
N ALA A 800 -33.70 15.71 -3.52
CA ALA A 800 -33.76 15.15 -2.17
C ALA A 800 -33.20 16.09 -1.08
N ILE A 801 -32.16 16.87 -1.41
CA ILE A 801 -31.55 17.85 -0.50
C ILE A 801 -32.44 19.08 -0.36
N TRP A 802 -33.00 19.54 -1.47
CA TRP A 802 -33.81 20.76 -1.52
C TRP A 802 -35.20 20.58 -0.93
N LYS A 803 -35.84 19.43 -1.15
CA LYS A 803 -37.10 19.03 -0.50
C LYS A 803 -36.91 18.46 0.90
N ASN A 804 -35.70 18.57 1.45
CA ASN A 804 -35.32 18.16 2.80
C ASN A 804 -35.66 16.69 3.14
N LYS A 805 -35.72 15.82 2.13
CA LYS A 805 -35.87 14.36 2.31
C LYS A 805 -34.61 13.77 2.92
N LEU A 806 -33.46 14.29 2.49
CA LEU A 806 -32.14 13.96 3.04
C LEU A 806 -31.48 15.25 3.50
N THR A 807 -31.08 15.30 4.77
CA THR A 807 -30.31 16.43 5.30
C THR A 807 -28.83 16.26 5.00
N ILE A 808 -28.08 17.36 4.91
CA ILE A 808 -26.63 17.32 4.71
C ILE A 808 -25.93 16.50 5.82
N GLY A 809 -26.37 16.70 7.07
CA GLY A 809 -25.85 15.98 8.24
C GLY A 809 -26.12 14.47 8.17
N SER A 810 -27.34 14.05 7.79
CA SER A 810 -27.67 12.63 7.64
C SER A 810 -26.86 11.97 6.52
N ILE A 811 -26.67 12.67 5.40
CA ILE A 811 -25.86 12.16 4.28
C ILE A 811 -24.40 11.96 4.74
N LEU A 812 -23.79 12.97 5.38
CA LEU A 812 -22.42 12.86 5.89
C LEU A 812 -22.27 11.77 6.96
N ASN A 813 -23.23 11.65 7.89
CA ASN A 813 -23.22 10.58 8.89
C ASN A 813 -23.26 9.18 8.26
N SER A 814 -23.93 9.02 7.13
CA SER A 814 -23.90 7.78 6.34
C SER A 814 -22.62 7.62 5.53
N MET A 815 -21.82 8.66 5.28
CA MET A 815 -20.54 8.52 4.58
C MET A 815 -19.39 8.12 5.51
N ILE A 816 -19.50 8.37 6.81
CA ILE A 816 -18.40 8.28 7.78
C ILE A 816 -18.35 6.91 8.47
N ASN A 817 -17.13 6.38 8.59
CA ASN A 817 -16.82 5.19 9.36
C ASN A 817 -16.35 5.57 10.76
N PHE A 818 -17.29 5.63 11.70
CA PHE A 818 -16.99 5.89 13.11
C PHE A 818 -16.19 4.75 13.74
N ASN A 819 -15.29 5.09 14.66
CA ASN A 819 -14.57 4.12 15.48
C ASN A 819 -15.49 3.45 16.52
N ASN A 820 -14.94 2.48 17.27
CA ASN A 820 -15.68 1.74 18.30
C ASN A 820 -16.33 2.62 19.39
N ASN A 821 -15.86 3.86 19.56
CA ASN A 821 -16.41 4.82 20.52
C ASN A 821 -17.49 5.72 19.90
N GLY A 822 -17.94 5.45 18.67
CA GLY A 822 -18.91 6.26 17.95
C GLY A 822 -18.38 7.65 17.53
N THR A 823 -17.06 7.79 17.38
CA THR A 823 -16.40 9.06 17.04
C THR A 823 -15.54 8.93 15.77
N VAL A 824 -15.28 10.07 15.11
CA VAL A 824 -14.38 10.20 13.96
C VAL A 824 -13.35 11.29 14.27
N SER A 825 -12.12 11.11 13.80
CA SER A 825 -11.08 12.14 13.89
C SER A 825 -11.35 13.25 12.88
N ALA A 826 -11.36 14.50 13.33
CA ALA A 826 -11.62 15.68 12.50
C ALA A 826 -10.43 16.64 12.54
N ILE A 827 -9.70 16.73 11.43
CA ILE A 827 -8.61 17.67 11.21
C ILE A 827 -9.22 18.99 10.75
N ILE A 828 -8.97 20.07 11.50
CA ILE A 828 -9.47 21.40 11.18
C ILE A 828 -8.39 22.16 10.43
N GLN A 829 -8.71 22.70 9.26
CA GLN A 829 -7.78 23.41 8.39
C GLN A 829 -8.31 24.81 8.06
N ASP A 830 -7.41 25.79 8.02
CA ASP A 830 -7.72 27.11 7.47
C ASP A 830 -7.89 27.03 5.95
N ILE A 831 -8.71 27.92 5.37
CA ILE A 831 -8.85 28.06 3.92
C ILE A 831 -7.51 28.39 3.19
N ASN A 832 -6.52 28.89 3.92
CA ASN A 832 -5.17 29.15 3.41
C ASN A 832 -4.21 27.95 3.48
N GLY A 833 -4.66 26.81 4.03
CA GLY A 833 -3.92 25.54 4.07
C GLY A 833 -3.34 25.09 5.43
N PRO A 834 -2.99 25.97 6.39
CA PRO A 834 -2.52 25.52 7.71
C PRO A 834 -3.56 24.69 8.48
N VAL A 835 -3.14 23.60 9.10
CA VAL A 835 -3.96 22.82 10.03
C VAL A 835 -4.06 23.60 11.35
N LYS A 836 -5.28 23.89 11.81
CA LYS A 836 -5.55 24.60 13.07
C LYS A 836 -5.58 23.67 14.28
N GLY A 837 -6.00 22.42 14.11
CA GLY A 837 -6.08 21.48 15.22
C GLY A 837 -6.77 20.18 14.85
N LEU A 838 -6.80 19.25 15.80
CA LEU A 838 -7.53 17.99 15.69
C LEU A 838 -8.63 17.95 16.76
N CYS A 839 -9.84 17.59 16.34
CA CYS A 839 -11.00 17.36 17.20
C CYS A 839 -11.55 15.94 16.97
N TYR A 840 -12.45 15.51 17.83
CA TYR A 840 -13.29 14.32 17.58
C TYR A 840 -14.72 14.77 17.36
N MET A 841 -15.43 14.08 16.48
CA MET A 841 -16.84 14.32 16.19
C MET A 841 -17.63 13.03 16.30
N ASN A 842 -18.83 13.11 16.84
CA ASN A 842 -19.85 12.05 16.79
C ASN A 842 -20.99 12.48 15.86
N ARG A 843 -21.95 11.57 15.62
CA ARG A 843 -23.11 11.80 14.73
C ARG A 843 -23.85 13.12 15.03
N GLN A 844 -24.12 13.39 16.31
CA GLN A 844 -24.80 14.62 16.75
C GLN A 844 -23.97 15.89 16.44
N SER A 845 -22.66 15.87 16.71
CA SER A 845 -21.81 17.03 16.42
C SER A 845 -21.69 17.31 14.91
N ILE A 846 -21.76 16.28 14.06
CA ILE A 846 -21.76 16.42 12.60
C ILE A 846 -23.07 17.05 12.14
N GLU A 847 -24.21 16.58 12.64
CA GLU A 847 -25.52 17.17 12.33
C GLU A 847 -25.58 18.65 12.69
N GLN A 848 -25.18 19.01 13.92
CA GLN A 848 -25.14 20.40 14.36
C GLN A 848 -24.15 21.24 13.53
N THR A 849 -22.99 20.67 13.21
CA THR A 849 -21.99 21.36 12.36
C THR A 849 -22.55 21.68 10.98
N CYS A 850 -23.26 20.74 10.37
CA CYS A 850 -23.89 20.94 9.06
C CYS A 850 -25.07 21.90 9.12
N GLN A 851 -25.91 21.80 10.16
CA GLN A 851 -27.10 22.62 10.33
C GLN A 851 -26.76 24.08 10.60
N TYR A 852 -25.82 24.35 11.50
CA TYR A 852 -25.49 25.71 11.95
C TYR A 852 -24.30 26.34 11.23
N ARG A 853 -23.62 25.59 10.35
CA ARG A 853 -22.40 26.03 9.63
C ARG A 853 -21.29 26.52 10.57
N LYS A 854 -21.25 25.99 11.79
CA LYS A 854 -20.25 26.29 12.84
C LYS A 854 -19.62 24.99 13.32
N LEU A 855 -18.35 25.03 13.73
CA LEU A 855 -17.69 23.82 14.22
C LEU A 855 -18.23 23.36 15.58
N TYR A 856 -18.99 22.27 15.60
CA TYR A 856 -19.31 21.51 16.81
C TYR A 856 -18.37 20.32 16.92
N ARG A 857 -17.90 20.01 18.13
CA ARG A 857 -17.01 18.87 18.40
C ARG A 857 -17.51 18.06 19.57
N TYR A 858 -17.23 16.76 19.57
CA TYR A 858 -17.43 15.89 20.70
C TYR A 858 -16.22 15.95 21.64
N SER A 859 -16.43 16.42 22.86
CA SER A 859 -15.38 16.48 23.88
C SER A 859 -15.30 15.16 24.63
N ARG A 860 -14.32 14.31 24.30
CA ARG A 860 -14.10 13.02 25.01
C ARG A 860 -13.94 13.19 26.52
N LYS A 861 -13.32 14.29 26.98
CA LYS A 861 -13.16 14.61 28.41
C LYS A 861 -14.48 14.97 29.11
N LEU A 862 -15.40 15.62 28.40
CA LEU A 862 -16.65 16.11 28.99
C LEU A 862 -17.87 15.25 28.60
N GLY A 863 -17.68 14.22 27.77
CA GLY A 863 -18.73 13.32 27.30
C GLY A 863 -19.84 13.99 26.48
N LYS A 864 -19.66 15.22 25.99
CA LYS A 864 -20.72 16.01 25.34
C LYS A 864 -20.24 16.79 24.11
N VAL A 865 -21.20 17.18 23.27
CA VAL A 865 -20.99 18.05 22.11
C VAL A 865 -20.82 19.51 22.58
N ILE A 866 -19.88 20.23 21.97
CA ILE A 866 -19.54 21.62 22.31
C ILE A 866 -19.26 22.41 21.02
N MET A 867 -19.76 23.64 20.94
CA MET A 867 -19.43 24.55 19.84
C MET A 867 -18.04 25.18 20.07
N LYS A 868 -17.13 25.06 19.11
CA LYS A 868 -15.82 25.70 19.20
C LYS A 868 -15.97 27.22 19.15
N GLY A 869 -15.46 27.91 20.17
CA GLY A 869 -15.58 29.36 20.31
C GLY A 869 -16.80 29.81 21.11
N GLU A 870 -17.62 28.91 21.66
CA GLU A 870 -18.81 29.25 22.45
C GLU A 870 -18.52 30.17 23.65
N ARG A 871 -17.41 29.92 24.35
CA ARG A 871 -16.99 30.75 25.49
C ARG A 871 -16.09 31.92 25.10
N SER A 872 -15.22 31.75 24.10
CA SER A 872 -14.23 32.78 23.73
C SER A 872 -14.73 33.77 22.69
N GLY A 873 -15.82 33.47 21.99
CA GLY A 873 -16.31 34.23 20.83
C GLY A 873 -15.57 33.93 19.51
N ASP A 874 -14.59 33.01 19.52
CA ASP A 874 -13.79 32.63 18.34
C ASP A 874 -14.46 31.53 17.52
N ILE A 875 -15.66 31.84 17.01
CA ILE A 875 -16.47 30.92 16.21
C ILE A 875 -15.72 30.55 14.92
N GLN A 876 -15.76 29.26 14.58
CA GLN A 876 -15.16 28.72 13.36
C GLN A 876 -16.27 28.42 12.35
N HIS A 877 -16.30 29.16 11.24
CA HIS A 877 -17.30 28.97 10.19
C HIS A 877 -16.85 27.87 9.24
N ILE A 878 -17.72 26.89 9.01
CA ILE A 878 -17.41 25.77 8.13
C ILE A 878 -17.53 26.23 6.70
N ILE A 879 -16.53 25.89 5.87
CA ILE A 879 -16.56 26.09 4.43
C ILE A 879 -16.88 24.77 3.74
N GLN A 880 -16.09 23.73 4.02
CA GLN A 880 -16.15 22.43 3.36
C GLN A 880 -15.71 21.31 4.29
N ILE A 881 -16.23 20.10 4.08
CA ILE A 881 -15.83 18.87 4.75
C ILE A 881 -15.39 17.87 3.67
N SER A 882 -14.27 17.20 3.90
CA SER A 882 -13.76 16.14 3.04
C SER A 882 -13.41 14.93 3.88
N LEU A 883 -13.64 13.73 3.34
CA LEU A 883 -13.30 12.46 4.00
C LEU A 883 -12.02 11.92 3.40
N ASP A 884 -11.27 11.13 4.17
CA ASP A 884 -10.14 10.37 3.64
C ASP A 884 -10.60 9.13 2.85
N CYS A 885 -9.63 8.39 2.30
CA CYS A 885 -9.89 7.33 1.33
C CYS A 885 -10.72 6.16 1.86
N ASP A 886 -10.70 5.90 3.16
CA ASP A 886 -11.50 4.90 3.86
C ASP A 886 -12.55 5.54 4.80
N SER A 887 -12.70 6.87 4.74
CA SER A 887 -13.76 7.61 5.42
C SER A 887 -13.77 7.46 6.95
N ASP A 888 -12.62 7.19 7.57
CA ASP A 888 -12.48 7.11 9.03
C ASP A 888 -11.76 8.32 9.67
N ALA A 889 -11.38 9.29 8.83
CA ALA A 889 -11.07 10.66 9.23
C ALA A 889 -11.75 11.69 8.32
N MET A 890 -11.86 12.92 8.83
CA MET A 890 -12.37 14.05 8.07
C MET A 890 -11.45 15.27 8.17
N LEU A 891 -11.37 16.01 7.07
CA LEU A 891 -10.76 17.31 6.95
C LEU A 891 -11.86 18.37 6.86
N ILE A 892 -11.92 19.27 7.84
CA ILE A 892 -12.88 20.36 7.90
C ILE A 892 -12.15 21.66 7.60
N THR A 893 -12.47 22.25 6.45
CA THR A 893 -11.97 23.58 6.08
C THR A 893 -12.84 24.64 6.74
N VAL A 894 -12.21 25.57 7.46
CA VAL A 894 -12.89 26.67 8.15
C VAL A 894 -12.36 28.02 7.69
N ASP A 895 -13.26 28.99 7.64
CA ASP A 895 -12.92 30.40 7.57
C ASP A 895 -12.95 30.96 9.00
N SER A 896 -11.78 31.27 9.53
CA SER A 896 -11.71 32.00 10.80
C SER A 896 -10.41 32.78 10.89
N LYS A 897 -10.54 34.09 10.80
CA LYS A 897 -9.46 35.04 11.10
C LYS A 897 -9.10 35.08 12.59
N LYS A 898 -9.73 34.25 13.43
CA LYS A 898 -9.59 34.24 14.88
C LYS A 898 -8.71 33.08 15.39
N PRO A 899 -8.16 33.18 16.61
CA PRO A 899 -7.42 32.10 17.25
C PRO A 899 -8.19 30.77 17.33
N PHE A 900 -7.49 29.66 17.13
CA PHE A 900 -8.07 28.32 17.34
C PHE A 900 -7.64 27.72 18.68
N CYS A 901 -6.40 27.91 19.10
CA CYS A 901 -5.90 27.35 20.35
C CYS A 901 -6.49 28.10 21.55
N HIS A 902 -6.71 27.39 22.65
CA HIS A 902 -7.16 28.00 23.91
C HIS A 902 -6.09 28.92 24.54
N THR A 903 -4.85 28.88 24.05
CA THR A 903 -3.75 29.76 24.45
C THR A 903 -3.75 31.10 23.69
N GLY A 904 -4.69 31.32 22.77
CA GLY A 904 -4.71 32.51 21.90
C GLY A 904 -3.95 32.36 20.58
N ASN A 905 -3.30 31.21 20.33
CA ASN A 905 -2.61 30.95 19.06
C ASN A 905 -3.58 30.64 17.92
N HIS A 906 -3.22 31.04 16.69
CA HIS A 906 -3.98 30.75 15.47
C HIS A 906 -4.17 29.25 15.20
N SER A 907 -3.19 28.43 15.60
CA SER A 907 -3.24 26.97 15.49
C SER A 907 -2.76 26.32 16.80
N CYS A 908 -3.24 25.11 17.09
CA CYS A 908 -2.67 24.22 18.09
C CYS A 908 -1.28 23.69 17.68
N PHE A 909 -0.97 23.73 16.38
CA PHE A 909 0.30 23.27 15.79
C PHE A 909 1.13 24.49 15.39
N CYS A 910 2.05 24.92 16.25
CA CYS A 910 2.71 26.22 16.14
C CYS A 910 3.81 26.29 15.06
N LEU A 911 4.27 25.15 14.52
CA LEU A 911 5.35 25.06 13.53
C LEU A 911 4.79 24.61 12.18
N GLN A 912 4.14 25.52 11.45
CA GLN A 912 3.65 25.23 10.10
C GLN A 912 4.12 26.27 9.10
N THR A 913 4.64 25.80 7.97
CA THR A 913 5.00 26.62 6.82
C THR A 913 4.05 26.27 5.66
N SER A 914 3.19 27.20 5.28
CA SER A 914 2.39 27.11 4.05
C SER A 914 2.76 28.28 3.15
N ILE A 915 3.18 28.00 1.91
CA ILE A 915 3.57 29.03 0.93
C ILE A 915 2.41 30.00 0.68
N LYS A 916 1.18 29.47 0.53
CA LYS A 916 -0.03 30.29 0.34
C LYS A 916 -0.31 31.17 1.57
N ALA A 917 -0.20 30.60 2.77
CA ALA A 917 -0.42 31.36 4.00
C ALA A 917 0.67 32.43 4.21
N ASN A 918 1.93 32.13 3.91
CA ASN A 918 3.03 33.07 4.01
C ASN A 918 2.86 34.25 3.05
N LEU A 919 2.51 33.99 1.79
CA LEU A 919 2.24 35.04 0.79
C LEU A 919 1.01 35.87 1.16
N ALA A 920 -0.07 35.24 1.62
CA ALA A 920 -1.26 35.96 2.07
C ALA A 920 -0.96 36.85 3.29
N THR A 921 -0.25 36.32 4.29
CA THR A 921 0.16 37.07 5.49
C THR A 921 1.10 38.22 5.14
N LEU A 922 2.05 38.01 4.23
CA LEU A 922 2.93 39.05 3.71
C LEU A 922 2.13 40.16 3.01
N ALA A 923 1.18 39.78 2.15
CA ALA A 923 0.34 40.74 1.43
C ALA A 923 -0.56 41.55 2.37
N ASP A 924 -1.17 40.91 3.38
CA ASP A 924 -1.96 41.59 4.42
C ASP A 924 -1.09 42.53 5.26
N HIS A 925 0.14 42.11 5.61
CA HIS A 925 1.09 42.96 6.32
C HIS A 925 1.48 44.18 5.49
N ILE A 926 1.85 44.00 4.22
CA ILE A 926 2.15 45.09 3.28
C ILE A 926 0.95 46.05 3.20
N LYS A 927 -0.26 45.52 2.99
CA LYS A 927 -1.50 46.31 2.90
C LYS A 927 -1.78 47.11 4.16
N SER A 928 -1.52 46.56 5.34
CA SER A 928 -1.73 47.26 6.63
C SER A 928 -0.89 48.54 6.77
N LYS A 929 0.21 48.64 6.02
CA LYS A 929 1.14 49.77 6.02
C LYS A 929 0.74 50.91 5.09
N ILE A 930 -0.39 50.82 4.38
CA ILE A 930 -0.80 51.81 3.37
C ILE A 930 -0.99 53.23 3.93
N ASN A 931 -1.24 53.38 5.24
CA ASN A 931 -1.40 54.68 5.90
C ASN A 931 -0.14 55.12 6.68
N ASP A 932 0.91 54.29 6.71
CA ASP A 932 2.14 54.59 7.44
C ASP A 932 3.10 55.40 6.54
N ASP A 933 3.98 56.21 7.11
CA ASP A 933 5.06 56.91 6.38
C ASP A 933 6.29 56.05 6.08
N SER A 934 6.17 54.73 6.31
CA SER A 934 7.18 53.73 5.97
C SER A 934 7.43 53.64 4.45
N TYR A 935 8.58 53.09 4.05
CA TYR A 935 8.90 52.81 2.64
C TYR A 935 7.76 52.03 1.95
N THR A 936 7.27 50.97 2.59
CA THR A 936 6.15 50.15 2.11
C THR A 936 4.85 50.95 1.93
N GLY A 937 4.54 51.89 2.83
CA GLY A 937 3.38 52.77 2.69
C GLY A 937 3.53 53.76 1.53
N LYS A 938 4.70 54.37 1.40
CA LYS A 938 5.03 55.30 0.30
C LYS A 938 4.97 54.64 -1.08
N MET A 939 5.48 53.42 -1.21
CA MET A 939 5.44 52.65 -2.46
C MET A 939 4.01 52.29 -2.88
N GLN A 940 3.16 51.89 -1.93
CA GLN A 940 1.75 51.59 -2.22
C GLN A 940 0.94 52.83 -2.62
N ARG A 941 1.21 53.98 -2.00
CA ARG A 941 0.57 55.26 -2.38
C ARG A 941 1.06 55.81 -3.72
N ASN A 942 2.19 55.32 -4.24
CA ASN A 942 2.78 55.74 -5.52
C ASN A 942 3.09 54.53 -6.41
N PRO A 943 2.08 53.93 -7.06
CA PRO A 943 2.24 52.71 -7.85
C PRO A 943 3.31 52.82 -8.95
N GLN A 944 3.56 54.02 -9.48
CA GLN A 944 4.60 54.25 -10.48
C GLN A 944 6.02 54.03 -9.92
N LEU A 945 6.26 54.42 -8.66
CA LEU A 945 7.54 54.18 -7.98
C LEU A 945 7.69 52.70 -7.62
N ALA A 946 6.61 52.05 -7.15
CA ALA A 946 6.61 50.62 -6.91
C ALA A 946 6.89 49.83 -8.21
N LEU A 947 6.30 50.22 -9.34
CA LEU A 947 6.54 49.62 -10.64
C LEU A 947 7.99 49.82 -11.12
N ALA A 948 8.57 51.00 -10.90
CA ALA A 948 9.97 51.25 -11.20
C ALA A 948 10.88 50.29 -10.42
N LYS A 949 10.60 50.09 -9.12
CA LYS A 949 11.30 49.07 -8.32
C LYS A 949 11.06 47.65 -8.83
N VAL A 950 9.83 47.26 -9.18
CA VAL A 950 9.58 45.95 -9.81
C VAL A 950 10.46 45.71 -11.03
N MET A 951 10.64 46.74 -11.88
CA MET A 951 11.52 46.64 -13.04
C MET A 951 12.99 46.50 -12.65
N GLU A 952 13.45 47.27 -11.65
CA GLU A 952 14.80 47.20 -11.09
C GLU A 952 15.12 45.80 -10.53
N GLU A 953 14.28 45.28 -9.63
CA GLU A 953 14.43 43.95 -9.03
C GLU A 953 14.40 42.84 -10.07
N PHE A 954 13.56 42.98 -11.11
CA PHE A 954 13.54 42.02 -12.23
C PHE A 954 14.87 41.98 -12.97
N TRP A 955 15.54 43.12 -13.14
CA TRP A 955 16.88 43.16 -13.73
C TRP A 955 17.94 42.57 -12.78
N GLU A 956 17.81 42.78 -11.47
CA GLU A 956 18.70 42.19 -10.45
C GLU A 956 18.58 40.66 -10.40
N VAL A 957 17.37 40.11 -10.55
CA VAL A 957 17.14 38.66 -10.74
C VAL A 957 17.86 38.10 -11.96
N LEU A 958 17.88 38.85 -13.06
CA LEU A 958 18.53 38.44 -14.30
C LEU A 958 20.07 38.59 -14.23
N ALA A 959 20.56 39.54 -13.44
CA ALA A 959 21.99 39.84 -13.30
C ALA A 959 22.67 39.07 -12.17
N SER A 960 21.91 38.52 -11.21
CA SER A 960 22.44 37.82 -10.03
C SER A 960 22.93 36.40 -10.34
N HIS A 961 23.99 35.99 -9.64
CA HIS A 961 24.43 34.59 -9.60
C HIS A 961 23.48 33.73 -8.75
N ARG A 962 23.53 32.40 -8.94
CA ARG A 962 22.60 31.42 -8.35
C ARG A 962 22.36 31.60 -6.84
N ASP A 963 23.37 32.03 -6.08
CA ASP A 963 23.30 32.17 -4.63
C ASP A 963 22.49 33.40 -4.17
N ASN A 964 22.46 34.48 -4.97
CA ASN A 964 21.71 35.71 -4.65
C ASN A 964 20.35 35.76 -5.36
N GLN A 965 20.16 34.98 -6.41
CA GLN A 965 18.96 35.02 -7.25
C GLN A 965 17.65 34.75 -6.50
N VAL A 966 17.70 33.96 -5.41
CA VAL A 966 16.55 33.74 -4.53
C VAL A 966 16.16 35.00 -3.76
N SER A 967 17.14 35.78 -3.30
CA SER A 967 16.91 37.06 -2.60
C SER A 967 16.26 38.07 -3.56
N GLU A 968 16.89 38.28 -4.72
CA GLU A 968 16.38 39.22 -5.73
C GLU A 968 14.98 38.82 -6.22
N CYS A 969 14.70 37.52 -6.38
CA CYS A 969 13.36 37.05 -6.73
C CYS A 969 12.35 37.38 -5.63
N SER A 970 12.75 37.26 -4.36
CA SER A 970 11.88 37.57 -3.23
C SER A 970 11.55 39.05 -3.17
N ASP A 971 12.53 39.93 -3.41
CA ASP A 971 12.35 41.37 -3.45
C ASP A 971 11.50 41.81 -4.65
N LEU A 972 11.68 41.19 -5.81
CA LEU A 972 10.78 41.33 -6.96
C LEU A 972 9.32 41.01 -6.58
N PHE A 973 9.09 39.89 -5.89
CA PHE A 973 7.75 39.52 -5.44
C PHE A 973 7.16 40.53 -4.45
N VAL A 974 7.94 41.02 -3.49
CA VAL A 974 7.50 42.01 -2.50
C VAL A 974 7.08 43.31 -3.17
N HIS A 975 7.90 43.86 -4.07
CA HIS A 975 7.59 45.09 -4.79
C HIS A 975 6.40 44.91 -5.75
N LEU A 976 6.26 43.73 -6.36
CA LEU A 976 5.11 43.41 -7.19
C LEU A 976 3.81 43.44 -6.37
N VAL A 977 3.81 42.87 -5.16
CA VAL A 977 2.65 42.92 -4.25
C VAL A 977 2.32 44.37 -3.85
N MET A 978 3.32 45.20 -3.55
CA MET A 978 3.12 46.63 -3.26
C MET A 978 2.47 47.36 -4.45
N TYR A 979 2.97 47.12 -5.67
CA TYR A 979 2.41 47.69 -6.89
C TYR A 979 0.95 47.26 -7.10
N LEU A 980 0.67 45.96 -7.01
CA LEU A 980 -0.68 45.40 -7.18
C LEU A 980 -1.68 46.00 -6.19
N ASN A 981 -1.31 46.07 -4.90
CA ASN A 981 -2.14 46.73 -3.88
C ASN A 981 -2.41 48.20 -4.22
N GLY A 982 -1.40 48.94 -4.69
CA GLY A 982 -1.52 50.34 -5.06
C GLY A 982 -2.47 50.62 -6.24
N ILE A 983 -2.65 49.64 -7.13
CA ILE A 983 -3.63 49.70 -8.23
C ILE A 983 -4.95 48.97 -7.92
N GLY A 984 -5.13 48.48 -6.69
CA GLY A 984 -6.35 47.82 -6.25
C GLY A 984 -6.49 46.34 -6.65
N VAL A 985 -5.43 45.69 -7.13
CA VAL A 985 -5.41 44.24 -7.41
C VAL A 985 -4.94 43.48 -6.17
N THR A 986 -5.72 42.49 -5.74
CA THR A 986 -5.41 41.70 -4.53
C THR A 986 -4.71 40.39 -4.85
N MET A 987 -4.03 39.81 -3.86
CA MET A 987 -3.48 38.46 -3.99
C MET A 987 -4.56 37.40 -4.19
N GLU A 988 -5.78 37.64 -3.70
CA GLU A 988 -6.92 36.76 -3.95
C GLU A 988 -7.29 36.73 -5.44
N ASP A 989 -7.29 37.89 -6.11
CA ASP A 989 -7.52 37.98 -7.56
C ASP A 989 -6.47 37.17 -8.34
N ILE A 990 -5.20 37.29 -7.96
CA ILE A 990 -4.10 36.54 -8.58
C ILE A 990 -4.21 35.04 -8.29
N PHE A 991 -4.54 34.63 -7.07
CA PHE A 991 -4.73 33.21 -6.75
C PHE A 991 -5.92 32.60 -7.49
N ASN A 992 -7.01 33.37 -7.67
CA ASN A 992 -8.17 32.94 -8.45
C ASN A 992 -7.79 32.75 -9.92
N GLU A 993 -7.04 33.69 -10.51
CA GLU A 993 -6.53 33.58 -11.88
C GLU A 993 -5.52 32.44 -12.04
N LEU A 994 -4.60 32.25 -11.10
CA LEU A 994 -3.66 31.13 -11.11
C LEU A 994 -4.38 29.79 -10.95
N ASN A 995 -5.43 29.72 -10.14
CA ASN A 995 -6.28 28.54 -10.06
C ASN A 995 -6.96 28.27 -11.41
N ALA A 996 -7.57 29.28 -12.03
CA ALA A 996 -8.13 29.15 -13.38
C ALA A 996 -7.10 28.62 -14.39
N ARG A 997 -5.86 29.14 -14.36
CA ARG A 997 -4.78 28.73 -15.27
C ARG A 997 -4.17 27.37 -14.95
N ARG A 998 -4.05 26.99 -13.67
CA ARG A 998 -3.57 25.67 -13.23
C ARG A 998 -4.37 24.54 -13.88
N TRP A 999 -5.64 24.80 -14.10
CA TRP A 999 -6.60 23.89 -14.68
C TRP A 999 -6.85 24.17 -16.17
N THR A 1000 -6.09 25.04 -16.83
CA THR A 1000 -6.25 25.31 -18.26
C THR A 1000 -4.90 25.20 -18.96
N PRO A 1001 -4.33 23.99 -19.11
CA PRO A 1001 -3.14 23.82 -19.94
C PRO A 1001 -3.57 23.99 -21.40
N LYS A 1002 -3.42 25.22 -21.94
CA LYS A 1002 -3.44 25.53 -23.38
C LYS A 1002 -4.35 24.61 -24.23
N ILE A 1003 -5.65 24.52 -23.90
CA ILE A 1003 -6.58 23.67 -24.68
C ILE A 1003 -6.70 24.20 -26.11
N PHE A 1004 -6.44 25.50 -26.31
CA PHE A 1004 -6.23 26.12 -27.61
C PHE A 1004 -5.10 27.14 -27.52
N ILE A 1005 -3.86 26.67 -27.48
CA ILE A 1005 -2.89 27.36 -28.34
C ILE A 1005 -3.00 26.62 -29.65
N GLU A 1006 -3.90 27.09 -30.52
CA GLU A 1006 -3.44 27.24 -31.90
C GLU A 1006 -2.08 27.87 -31.74
N GLN A 1007 -1.04 27.10 -32.06
CA GLN A 1007 0.17 27.75 -32.49
C GLN A 1007 -0.36 28.66 -33.58
N ASN A 1008 -0.49 29.94 -33.27
CA ASN A 1008 -0.12 30.95 -34.22
C ASN A 1008 1.37 30.68 -34.49
N GLU A 1009 1.68 29.56 -35.15
CA GLU A 1009 2.32 29.62 -36.44
C GLU A 1009 1.63 30.80 -37.12
N ILE A 1010 2.19 31.98 -36.88
CA ILE A 1010 2.36 32.91 -37.97
C ILE A 1010 3.07 32.03 -38.98
N SER A 1011 2.27 31.39 -39.84
CA SER A 1011 2.71 30.70 -41.03
C SER A 1011 3.83 31.56 -41.60
N ASP A 1012 4.92 30.95 -42.04
CA ASP A 1012 5.93 31.57 -42.88
C ASP A 1012 5.29 32.03 -44.22
N LYS A 1013 4.29 32.91 -44.15
CA LYS A 1013 3.91 33.81 -45.21
C LYS A 1013 5.14 34.65 -45.40
N LYS A 1014 5.89 34.35 -46.47
CA LYS A 1014 6.88 35.23 -47.09
C LYS A 1014 6.50 36.67 -46.77
N LEU A 1015 7.24 37.30 -45.85
CA LEU A 1015 6.93 38.64 -45.41
C LEU A 1015 7.04 39.54 -46.64
N LYS A 1016 5.90 40.05 -47.13
CA LYS A 1016 5.86 41.05 -48.23
C LYS A 1016 6.45 42.40 -47.80
N GLU A 1017 6.98 42.50 -46.58
CA GLU A 1017 7.57 43.72 -46.01
C GLU A 1017 8.83 43.39 -45.20
N ILE A 1018 9.93 44.06 -45.53
CA ILE A 1018 11.19 44.01 -44.81
C ILE A 1018 11.27 45.23 -43.90
N ILE A 1019 11.40 44.99 -42.59
CA ILE A 1019 11.48 46.03 -41.59
C ILE A 1019 12.90 46.01 -41.00
N ILE A 1020 13.69 47.05 -41.30
CA ILE A 1020 15.08 47.15 -40.84
C ILE A 1020 15.17 48.15 -39.69
N GLY A 1021 15.60 47.68 -38.52
CA GLY A 1021 15.95 48.53 -37.39
C GLY A 1021 17.25 49.30 -37.66
N ILE A 1022 17.19 50.63 -37.57
CA ILE A 1022 18.34 51.53 -37.81
C ILE A 1022 18.57 52.49 -36.63
N THR A 1023 19.83 52.86 -36.39
CA THR A 1023 20.14 53.74 -35.25
C THR A 1023 19.56 55.15 -35.43
N THR A 1024 19.03 55.73 -34.35
CA THR A 1024 18.37 57.05 -34.30
C THR A 1024 19.28 58.21 -33.89
N THR A 1025 20.47 57.91 -33.34
CA THR A 1025 21.30 58.88 -32.60
C THR A 1025 22.79 58.70 -32.95
N LYS A 1026 23.74 58.92 -32.03
CA LYS A 1026 25.22 58.87 -32.24
C LYS A 1026 25.59 57.81 -33.29
N TYR A 1027 26.30 58.21 -34.35
CA TYR A 1027 26.74 57.38 -35.49
C TYR A 1027 25.74 57.07 -36.63
N THR A 1028 24.62 57.80 -36.75
CA THR A 1028 23.67 57.66 -37.89
C THR A 1028 24.34 57.66 -39.26
N ASN A 1029 25.31 58.56 -39.48
CA ASN A 1029 25.99 58.69 -40.79
C ASN A 1029 26.72 57.40 -41.19
N LYS A 1030 27.19 56.62 -40.22
CA LYS A 1030 27.89 55.35 -40.47
C LYS A 1030 26.92 54.24 -40.82
N THR A 1031 25.78 54.16 -40.14
CA THR A 1031 24.71 53.21 -40.49
C THR A 1031 24.07 53.52 -41.84
N ASP A 1032 23.94 54.81 -42.17
CA ASP A 1032 23.38 55.25 -43.45
C ASP A 1032 24.35 54.92 -44.59
N ARG A 1033 25.65 55.21 -44.40
CA ARG A 1033 26.70 54.84 -45.36
C ARG A 1033 26.79 53.33 -45.57
N PHE A 1034 26.72 52.53 -44.49
CA PHE A 1034 26.70 51.07 -44.59
C PHE A 1034 25.50 50.59 -45.42
N ALA A 1035 24.30 51.12 -45.15
CA ALA A 1035 23.10 50.78 -45.89
C ALA A 1035 23.22 51.15 -47.38
N GLU A 1036 23.79 52.31 -47.69
CA GLU A 1036 23.92 52.80 -49.06
C GLU A 1036 25.00 52.04 -49.85
N GLU A 1037 26.21 51.92 -49.30
CA GLU A 1037 27.36 51.31 -49.98
C GLU A 1037 27.24 49.79 -50.10
N HIS A 1038 26.70 49.10 -49.08
CA HIS A 1038 26.71 47.63 -49.00
C HIS A 1038 25.36 46.97 -49.24
N LEU A 1039 24.25 47.64 -48.93
CA LEU A 1039 22.90 47.07 -49.07
C LEU A 1039 22.10 47.71 -50.22
N GLY A 1040 22.61 48.79 -50.84
CA GLY A 1040 21.89 49.50 -51.90
C GLY A 1040 20.66 50.26 -51.41
N ILE A 1041 20.64 50.65 -50.13
CA ILE A 1041 19.52 51.35 -49.48
C ILE A 1041 19.94 52.76 -49.12
N LYS A 1042 19.30 53.76 -49.72
CA LYS A 1042 19.47 55.17 -49.35
C LYS A 1042 18.49 55.52 -48.24
N ILE A 1043 19.03 55.94 -47.08
CA ILE A 1043 18.24 56.36 -45.93
C ILE A 1043 18.01 57.87 -46.02
N LEU A 1044 16.74 58.29 -46.08
CA LEU A 1044 16.34 59.69 -46.16
C LEU A 1044 15.97 60.20 -44.76
N ARG A 1045 16.91 60.89 -44.13
CA ARG A 1045 16.69 61.58 -42.84
C ARG A 1045 16.34 63.05 -43.07
N GLN A 1046 15.23 63.50 -42.50
CA GLN A 1046 14.89 64.93 -42.48
C GLN A 1046 15.73 65.65 -41.41
N SER A 1047 16.00 66.95 -41.58
CA SER A 1047 16.75 67.75 -40.61
C SER A 1047 16.04 67.79 -39.24
N GLY A 1048 16.75 67.47 -38.16
CA GLY A 1048 16.23 67.42 -36.79
C GLY A 1048 16.00 65.99 -36.26
N ARG A 1049 15.46 65.85 -35.03
CA ARG A 1049 15.15 64.54 -34.41
C ARG A 1049 13.82 63.98 -34.94
N ASN A 1050 13.71 63.77 -36.25
CA ASN A 1050 12.51 63.21 -36.87
C ASN A 1050 12.53 61.68 -36.80
N LEU A 1051 11.48 61.09 -36.23
CA LEU A 1051 11.30 59.63 -36.12
C LEU A 1051 10.71 59.01 -37.40
N CYS A 1052 10.23 59.83 -38.34
CA CYS A 1052 9.75 59.36 -39.64
C CYS A 1052 10.94 59.31 -40.61
N ILE A 1053 11.51 58.13 -40.81
CA ILE A 1053 12.63 57.90 -41.74
C ILE A 1053 12.14 57.05 -42.91
N LYS A 1054 12.46 57.48 -44.13
CA LYS A 1054 12.16 56.73 -45.36
C LYS A 1054 13.42 56.05 -45.89
N GLY A 1055 13.26 54.89 -46.49
CA GLY A 1055 14.33 54.17 -47.19
C GLY A 1055 13.97 53.97 -48.65
N GLU A 1056 14.91 54.24 -49.55
CA GLU A 1056 14.78 53.99 -50.98
C GLU A 1056 15.80 52.95 -51.41
N ILE A 1057 15.37 51.95 -52.18
CA ILE A 1057 16.26 50.95 -52.77
C ILE A 1057 16.85 51.58 -54.04
N ILE A 1058 18.14 51.94 -53.99
CA ILE A 1058 18.86 52.60 -55.09
C ILE A 1058 19.71 51.62 -55.91
N ASP A 1059 20.06 50.46 -55.35
CA ASP A 1059 20.77 49.39 -56.03
C ASP A 1059 20.12 48.04 -55.70
N ARG A 1060 19.26 47.57 -56.61
CA ARG A 1060 18.49 46.33 -56.44
C ARG A 1060 19.38 45.09 -56.38
N ASN A 1061 20.53 45.09 -57.07
CA ASN A 1061 21.43 43.94 -57.07
C ASN A 1061 22.09 43.75 -55.70
N LYS A 1062 22.49 44.86 -55.05
CA LYS A 1062 23.00 44.81 -53.66
C LYS A 1062 21.91 44.45 -52.65
N PHE A 1063 20.69 44.94 -52.85
CA PHE A 1063 19.56 44.65 -51.97
C PHE A 1063 19.18 43.16 -51.99
N PHE A 1064 18.95 42.59 -53.17
CA PHE A 1064 18.53 41.19 -53.31
C PHE A 1064 19.61 40.17 -52.96
N LYS A 1065 20.86 40.61 -52.74
CA LYS A 1065 21.92 39.72 -52.23
C LYS A 1065 21.63 39.23 -50.80
N TYR A 1066 20.93 40.02 -49.99
CA TYR A 1066 20.70 39.74 -48.56
C TYR A 1066 19.22 39.57 -48.20
N PHE A 1067 18.32 39.85 -49.14
CA PHE A 1067 16.88 39.84 -48.95
C PHE A 1067 16.21 39.05 -50.07
N ASP A 1068 15.23 38.21 -49.74
CA ASP A 1068 14.55 37.32 -50.71
C ASP A 1068 13.89 38.09 -51.88
N TYR A 1069 13.80 37.44 -53.04
CA TYR A 1069 13.27 38.03 -54.28
C TYR A 1069 11.74 37.97 -54.36
N ASP A 1070 11.07 39.12 -54.24
CA ASP A 1070 9.67 39.35 -54.64
C ASP A 1070 9.52 40.81 -55.09
N GLU A 1071 8.98 41.02 -56.30
CA GLU A 1071 8.83 42.35 -56.93
C GLU A 1071 7.92 43.31 -56.13
N ASN A 1072 7.13 42.78 -55.18
CA ASN A 1072 6.21 43.54 -54.34
C ASN A 1072 6.70 43.73 -52.89
N ILE A 1073 7.98 43.50 -52.59
CA ILE A 1073 8.51 43.70 -51.24
C ILE A 1073 8.55 45.19 -50.87
N LYS A 1074 7.88 45.52 -49.76
CA LYS A 1074 7.91 46.85 -49.15
C LYS A 1074 9.09 46.98 -48.18
N LEU A 1075 9.89 48.04 -48.28
CA LEU A 1075 10.94 48.36 -47.31
C LEU A 1075 10.43 49.38 -46.29
N SER A 1076 10.55 49.05 -45.01
CA SER A 1076 10.25 49.93 -43.89
C SER A 1076 11.48 50.07 -42.98
N LEU A 1077 11.82 51.30 -42.60
CA LEU A 1077 12.91 51.56 -41.67
C LEU A 1077 12.33 51.87 -40.30
N PHE A 1078 12.82 51.18 -39.27
CA PHE A 1078 12.38 51.36 -37.90
C PHE A 1078 13.49 52.01 -37.08
N PRO A 1079 13.44 53.33 -36.86
CA PRO A 1079 14.49 54.03 -36.16
C PRO A 1079 14.32 53.80 -34.65
N SER A 1080 15.34 53.20 -34.00
CA SER A 1080 15.32 52.95 -32.56
C SER A 1080 16.67 53.28 -31.90
N LYS A 1081 16.70 53.30 -30.55
CA LYS A 1081 17.95 53.43 -29.80
C LYS A 1081 18.71 52.10 -29.87
N PRO A 1082 20.06 52.12 -29.95
CA PRO A 1082 20.85 50.89 -30.03
C PRO A 1082 20.46 49.82 -29.00
N LYS A 1083 20.26 50.19 -27.73
CA LYS A 1083 19.91 49.27 -26.65
C LYS A 1083 18.59 48.51 -26.82
N ASP A 1084 17.64 49.06 -27.59
CA ASP A 1084 16.31 48.47 -27.79
C ASP A 1084 16.29 47.53 -29.01
N MET A 1085 17.31 47.60 -29.87
CA MET A 1085 17.37 46.86 -31.13
C MET A 1085 17.37 45.33 -30.98
N PRO A 1086 18.15 44.72 -30.06
CA PRO A 1086 18.12 43.26 -29.90
C PRO A 1086 16.74 42.73 -29.51
N TRP A 1087 16.02 43.46 -28.65
CA TRP A 1087 14.65 43.09 -28.26
C TRP A 1087 13.67 43.21 -29.43
N LEU A 1088 13.77 44.25 -30.26
CA LEU A 1088 12.92 44.42 -31.44
C LEU A 1088 13.07 43.26 -32.42
N LEU A 1089 14.31 42.77 -32.60
CA LEU A 1089 14.60 41.61 -33.45
C LEU A 1089 14.08 40.29 -32.82
N ALA A 1090 14.30 40.09 -31.51
CA ALA A 1090 13.81 38.92 -30.79
C ALA A 1090 12.27 38.78 -30.83
N SER A 1091 11.58 39.92 -30.68
CA SER A 1091 10.11 40.01 -30.60
C SER A 1091 9.40 40.04 -31.95
N LYS A 1092 10.13 39.85 -33.07
CA LYS A 1092 9.60 39.91 -34.45
C LYS A 1092 8.97 41.26 -34.82
N ARG A 1093 9.35 42.35 -34.15
CA ARG A 1093 8.90 43.71 -34.48
C ARG A 1093 9.66 44.31 -35.66
N VAL A 1094 10.90 43.85 -35.86
CA VAL A 1094 11.71 44.12 -37.06
C VAL A 1094 12.22 42.79 -37.62
N THR A 1095 12.51 42.75 -38.91
CA THR A 1095 13.05 41.55 -39.57
C THR A 1095 14.58 41.52 -39.55
N HIS A 1096 15.21 42.70 -39.63
CA HIS A 1096 16.67 42.86 -39.65
C HIS A 1096 17.11 44.09 -38.85
N LEU A 1097 18.41 44.18 -38.53
CA LEU A 1097 19.02 45.33 -37.87
C LEU A 1097 20.29 45.78 -38.62
N ILE A 1098 20.53 47.09 -38.70
CA ILE A 1098 21.83 47.66 -39.06
C ILE A 1098 22.38 48.39 -37.84
N THR A 1099 23.41 47.82 -37.21
CA THR A 1099 23.99 48.38 -35.99
C THR A 1099 25.43 47.88 -35.76
N PHE A 1100 26.10 48.43 -34.76
CA PHE A 1100 27.43 47.97 -34.35
C PHE A 1100 27.35 46.66 -33.56
N GLU A 1101 28.37 45.83 -33.70
CA GLU A 1101 28.47 44.52 -33.05
C GLU A 1101 28.40 44.58 -31.53
N THR A 1102 28.92 45.66 -30.95
CA THR A 1102 28.87 45.92 -29.51
C THR A 1102 27.43 46.01 -28.97
N VAL A 1103 26.46 46.34 -29.82
CA VAL A 1103 25.04 46.48 -29.45
C VAL A 1103 24.35 45.12 -29.32
N VAL A 1104 24.66 44.18 -30.20
CA VAL A 1104 23.98 42.87 -30.25
C VAL A 1104 24.74 41.76 -29.54
N LYS A 1105 26.06 41.91 -29.31
CA LYS A 1105 26.93 40.89 -28.68
C LYS A 1105 26.44 40.33 -27.34
N ASN A 1106 25.64 41.09 -26.59
CA ASN A 1106 25.05 40.63 -25.33
C ASN A 1106 23.84 39.69 -25.51
N TYR A 1107 23.40 39.44 -26.76
CA TYR A 1107 22.21 38.64 -27.10
C TYR A 1107 22.51 37.62 -28.22
N PRO A 1108 23.52 36.74 -28.06
CA PRO A 1108 24.04 35.89 -29.15
C PRO A 1108 23.02 34.87 -29.69
N THR A 1109 21.95 34.55 -28.94
CA THR A 1109 20.90 33.62 -29.36
C THR A 1109 19.79 34.27 -30.18
N VAL A 1110 19.82 35.59 -30.35
CA VAL A 1110 18.73 36.35 -30.98
C VAL A 1110 18.99 36.58 -32.47
N TYR A 1111 20.26 36.61 -32.90
CA TYR A 1111 20.64 37.13 -34.21
C TYR A 1111 21.64 36.25 -34.97
N THR A 1112 21.57 36.33 -36.29
CA THR A 1112 22.57 35.81 -37.23
C THR A 1112 23.22 36.98 -37.96
N VAL A 1113 24.54 36.96 -38.12
CA VAL A 1113 25.26 37.98 -38.89
C VAL A 1113 25.13 37.69 -40.38
N LEU A 1114 24.57 38.62 -41.16
CA LEU A 1114 24.39 38.46 -42.60
C LEU A 1114 25.49 39.16 -43.41
N HIS A 1115 25.93 40.33 -42.95
CA HIS A 1115 27.04 41.07 -43.55
C HIS A 1115 27.68 41.99 -42.52
N GLU A 1116 29.00 42.04 -42.43
CA GLU A 1116 29.73 42.92 -41.53
C GLU A 1116 30.90 43.62 -42.23
N ILE A 1117 31.20 44.84 -41.80
CA ILE A 1117 32.43 45.55 -42.16
C ILE A 1117 33.09 46.10 -40.90
N VAL A 1118 34.40 46.26 -40.96
CA VAL A 1118 35.19 46.92 -39.93
C VAL A 1118 35.13 48.44 -40.14
N ASP A 1119 34.81 49.20 -39.09
CA ASP A 1119 34.95 50.66 -39.11
C ASP A 1119 36.38 51.05 -38.66
N PRO A 1120 37.21 51.65 -39.54
CA PRO A 1120 38.59 51.98 -39.21
C PRO A 1120 38.73 53.25 -38.35
N SER A 1121 37.66 54.00 -38.14
CA SER A 1121 37.72 55.36 -37.54
C SER A 1121 37.42 55.41 -36.04
N ILE A 1122 36.83 54.36 -35.47
CA ILE A 1122 36.40 54.33 -34.07
C ILE A 1122 37.09 53.23 -33.26
N CYS A 1123 37.35 53.49 -31.99
CA CYS A 1123 37.79 52.50 -31.00
C CYS A 1123 36.86 52.51 -29.77
N LEU A 1124 36.86 51.43 -28.98
CA LEU A 1124 36.26 51.41 -27.64
C LEU A 1124 37.40 51.57 -26.63
N ALA A 1125 37.28 52.51 -25.69
CA ALA A 1125 38.32 52.83 -24.73
C ALA A 1125 37.74 53.05 -23.33
N LEU A 1126 38.54 52.76 -22.30
CA LEU A 1126 38.35 53.28 -20.96
C LEU A 1126 38.95 54.68 -20.90
N ILE A 1127 38.13 55.64 -20.50
CA ILE A 1127 38.47 57.05 -20.36
C ILE A 1127 38.45 57.44 -18.88
N CYS A 1128 39.23 58.46 -18.57
CA CYS A 1128 39.36 59.04 -17.25
C CYS A 1128 39.40 60.57 -17.34
N ARG A 1129 39.32 61.25 -16.20
CA ARG A 1129 39.64 62.69 -16.15
C ARG A 1129 41.12 62.90 -16.46
N LYS A 1130 41.43 63.96 -17.19
CA LYS A 1130 42.81 64.28 -17.58
C LYS A 1130 43.71 64.41 -16.35
N GLY A 1131 44.80 63.64 -16.31
CA GLY A 1131 45.76 63.62 -15.20
C GLY A 1131 45.35 62.75 -14.00
N ALA A 1132 44.28 61.95 -14.10
CA ALA A 1132 43.89 61.02 -13.04
C ALA A 1132 44.94 59.91 -12.84
N CYS A 1133 45.32 59.66 -11.59
CA CYS A 1133 46.23 58.56 -11.25
C CYS A 1133 45.43 57.26 -11.10
N ILE A 1134 45.63 56.32 -12.03
CA ILE A 1134 44.90 55.04 -12.08
C ILE A 1134 45.91 53.90 -11.93
N GLU A 1135 45.88 53.26 -10.76
CA GLU A 1135 46.78 52.16 -10.40
C GLU A 1135 45.97 50.90 -10.04
N PRO A 1136 45.57 50.08 -11.03
CA PRO A 1136 44.73 48.91 -10.80
C PRO A 1136 45.31 47.89 -9.83
N GLU A 1137 46.64 47.82 -9.74
CA GLU A 1137 47.40 46.96 -8.80
C GLU A 1137 47.03 47.22 -7.33
N LYS A 1138 46.58 48.44 -7.00
CA LYS A 1138 46.25 48.86 -5.63
C LYS A 1138 44.77 48.70 -5.29
N TRP A 1139 43.95 48.26 -6.25
CA TRP A 1139 42.53 48.05 -6.02
C TRP A 1139 42.32 46.80 -5.17
N THR A 1140 41.48 46.92 -4.14
CA THR A 1140 41.22 45.82 -3.19
C THR A 1140 39.75 45.79 -2.83
N ARG A 1141 39.31 44.71 -2.16
CA ARG A 1141 37.93 44.58 -1.70
C ARG A 1141 37.47 45.74 -0.78
N GLN A 1142 38.40 46.41 -0.10
CA GLN A 1142 38.13 47.53 0.81
C GLN A 1142 38.19 48.90 0.11
N ASN A 1143 38.85 49.00 -1.06
CA ASN A 1143 39.03 50.23 -1.82
C ASN A 1143 38.70 49.99 -3.29
N LYS A 1144 37.42 49.75 -3.57
CA LYS A 1144 36.93 49.44 -4.92
C LYS A 1144 36.58 50.73 -5.66
N PRO A 1145 37.17 51.00 -6.83
CA PRO A 1145 36.71 52.10 -7.67
C PRO A 1145 35.39 51.75 -8.34
N LEU A 1146 34.58 52.78 -8.59
CA LEU A 1146 33.36 52.69 -9.41
C LEU A 1146 33.69 53.02 -10.87
N ILE A 1147 33.20 52.20 -11.78
CA ILE A 1147 33.48 52.28 -13.21
C ILE A 1147 32.16 52.27 -13.96
N ALA A 1148 31.86 53.35 -14.68
CA ALA A 1148 30.64 53.47 -15.48
C ALA A 1148 30.83 52.78 -16.84
N ALA A 1149 30.00 51.79 -17.16
CA ALA A 1149 30.15 51.03 -18.40
C ALA A 1149 28.83 50.92 -19.18
N GLU A 1150 28.79 51.45 -20.40
CA GLU A 1150 27.77 51.11 -21.40
C GLU A 1150 27.98 49.68 -21.93
N HIS A 1151 29.25 49.27 -22.12
CA HIS A 1151 29.68 48.00 -22.70
C HIS A 1151 30.31 47.08 -21.64
N VAL A 1152 29.55 46.80 -20.58
CA VAL A 1152 29.97 46.00 -19.40
C VAL A 1152 30.78 44.75 -19.76
N SER A 1153 30.30 43.92 -20.69
CA SER A 1153 30.96 42.67 -21.06
C SER A 1153 32.36 42.86 -21.66
N GLN A 1154 32.58 43.95 -22.41
CA GLN A 1154 33.89 44.26 -22.99
C GLN A 1154 34.86 44.80 -21.94
N VAL A 1155 34.34 45.60 -21.00
CA VAL A 1155 35.13 46.14 -19.89
C VAL A 1155 35.55 45.03 -18.92
N THR A 1156 34.62 44.14 -18.55
CA THR A 1156 34.92 42.98 -17.70
C THR A 1156 35.97 42.09 -18.33
N ARG A 1157 35.81 41.72 -19.62
CA ARG A 1157 36.78 40.91 -20.34
C ARG A 1157 38.15 41.57 -20.43
N PHE A 1158 38.19 42.89 -20.60
CA PHE A 1158 39.45 43.64 -20.60
C PHE A 1158 40.16 43.54 -19.25
N PHE A 1159 39.44 43.70 -18.13
CA PHE A 1159 40.04 43.56 -16.79
C PHE A 1159 40.50 42.12 -16.51
N GLU A 1160 39.73 41.11 -16.90
CA GLU A 1160 40.12 39.70 -16.81
C GLU A 1160 41.43 39.42 -17.58
N LEU A 1161 41.53 39.89 -18.83
CA LEU A 1161 42.72 39.70 -19.67
C LEU A 1161 43.97 40.43 -19.13
N ASN A 1162 43.78 41.44 -18.28
CA ASN A 1162 44.86 42.16 -17.61
C ASN A 1162 45.04 41.70 -16.15
N ASN A 1163 44.49 40.54 -15.76
CA ASN A 1163 44.61 39.93 -14.42
C ASN A 1163 44.12 40.82 -13.26
N ILE A 1164 43.11 41.67 -13.47
CA ILE A 1164 42.50 42.48 -12.41
C ILE A 1164 41.30 41.70 -11.84
N ASP A 1165 41.34 41.43 -10.53
CA ASP A 1165 40.32 40.63 -9.83
C ASP A 1165 38.94 41.32 -9.86
N PRO A 1166 37.86 40.64 -10.33
CA PRO A 1166 36.50 41.18 -10.33
C PRO A 1166 35.99 41.66 -8.97
N VAL A 1167 36.48 41.13 -7.84
CA VAL A 1167 36.11 41.66 -6.52
C VAL A 1167 36.82 42.96 -6.14
N ALA A 1168 37.81 43.41 -6.91
CA ALA A 1168 38.60 44.62 -6.62
C ALA A 1168 37.98 45.92 -7.17
N TYR A 1169 36.96 45.87 -8.04
CA TYR A 1169 36.28 47.05 -8.59
C TYR A 1169 34.74 46.89 -8.58
N HIS A 1170 34.02 47.97 -8.83
CA HIS A 1170 32.57 47.96 -9.06
C HIS A 1170 32.26 48.51 -10.44
N LEU A 1171 31.49 47.78 -11.22
CA LEU A 1171 31.20 48.12 -12.60
C LEU A 1171 29.70 48.38 -12.76
N ASP A 1172 29.34 49.65 -12.92
CA ASP A 1172 27.95 50.08 -13.01
C ASP A 1172 27.52 50.20 -14.47
N ARG A 1173 26.46 49.47 -14.82
CA ARG A 1173 25.85 49.62 -16.15
C ARG A 1173 25.04 50.91 -16.20
N VAL A 1174 25.49 51.85 -17.02
CA VAL A 1174 24.82 53.15 -17.16
C VAL A 1174 23.88 53.19 -18.37
N THR A 1175 22.77 53.93 -18.24
CA THR A 1175 21.67 53.95 -19.24
C THR A 1175 21.71 55.15 -20.20
N GLY A 1176 22.70 56.02 -20.04
CA GLY A 1176 23.06 57.16 -20.90
C GLY A 1176 24.59 57.26 -21.05
N SER A 1177 25.10 58.31 -21.72
CA SER A 1177 26.53 58.51 -22.00
C SER A 1177 27.37 58.28 -20.75
N SER A 1178 28.14 57.20 -20.74
CA SER A 1178 29.10 56.84 -19.69
C SER A 1178 30.13 57.94 -19.48
N GLU A 1179 30.53 58.64 -20.55
CA GLU A 1179 31.36 59.85 -20.47
C GLU A 1179 30.68 60.94 -19.62
N GLY A 1180 29.36 61.09 -19.75
CA GLY A 1180 28.56 62.04 -18.98
C GLY A 1180 28.53 61.75 -17.48
N TYR A 1181 28.52 60.48 -17.05
CA TYR A 1181 28.62 60.13 -15.63
C TYR A 1181 29.99 60.47 -15.06
N LEU A 1182 31.03 60.30 -15.87
CA LEU A 1182 32.40 60.67 -15.51
C LEU A 1182 32.61 62.19 -15.46
N VAL A 1183 31.95 62.96 -16.32
CA VAL A 1183 32.05 64.44 -16.33
C VAL A 1183 31.24 65.09 -15.21
N ASN A 1184 30.02 64.60 -14.98
CA ASN A 1184 29.07 65.29 -14.09
C ASN A 1184 29.13 64.80 -12.63
N THR A 1185 29.92 63.76 -12.33
CA THR A 1185 30.02 63.20 -10.97
C THR A 1185 31.43 62.71 -10.64
N ASP A 1186 31.96 63.03 -9.47
CA ASP A 1186 33.27 62.55 -8.96
C ASP A 1186 33.24 61.12 -8.43
N LEU A 1187 32.10 60.46 -8.58
CA LEU A 1187 31.81 59.14 -8.05
C LEU A 1187 32.52 58.03 -8.84
N TYR A 1188 32.62 58.19 -10.17
CA TYR A 1188 33.25 57.23 -11.06
C TYR A 1188 34.71 57.58 -11.33
N LEU A 1189 35.58 56.57 -11.24
CA LEU A 1189 37.00 56.66 -11.55
C LEU A 1189 37.27 56.51 -13.06
N LEU A 1190 36.55 55.58 -13.70
CA LEU A 1190 36.68 55.26 -15.11
C LEU A 1190 35.30 55.20 -15.77
N ALA A 1191 35.26 55.47 -17.07
CA ALA A 1191 34.10 55.19 -17.90
C ALA A 1191 34.54 54.54 -19.22
N ASP A 1192 33.72 53.68 -19.83
CA ASP A 1192 33.97 53.26 -21.20
C ASP A 1192 33.42 54.29 -22.20
N ALA A 1193 34.01 54.39 -23.39
CA ALA A 1193 33.56 55.31 -24.42
C ALA A 1193 33.97 54.82 -25.81
N ILE A 1194 33.09 55.01 -26.79
CA ILE A 1194 33.48 54.87 -28.21
C ILE A 1194 34.10 56.19 -28.65
N VAL A 1195 35.36 56.14 -29.09
CA VAL A 1195 36.17 57.33 -29.45
C VAL A 1195 36.48 57.34 -30.94
N GLU A 1196 36.09 58.42 -31.62
CA GLU A 1196 36.39 58.66 -33.05
C GLU A 1196 37.64 59.53 -33.22
N SER A 1197 37.55 60.82 -32.86
CA SER A 1197 38.63 61.80 -33.05
C SER A 1197 39.31 62.26 -31.76
N GLY A 1198 38.82 61.87 -30.58
CA GLY A 1198 39.31 62.34 -29.27
C GLY A 1198 38.85 63.74 -28.86
N ARG A 1199 38.38 64.56 -29.82
CA ARG A 1199 37.96 65.95 -29.60
C ARG A 1199 36.92 66.12 -28.49
N THR A 1200 35.92 65.25 -28.43
CA THR A 1200 34.89 65.30 -27.37
C THR A 1200 35.47 65.03 -25.98
N LEU A 1201 36.52 64.20 -25.89
CA LEU A 1201 37.21 63.98 -24.61
C LEU A 1201 37.98 65.23 -24.20
N GLU A 1202 38.74 65.83 -25.14
CA GLU A 1202 39.49 67.06 -24.89
C GLU A 1202 38.58 68.23 -24.45
N GLU A 1203 37.46 68.44 -25.15
CA GLU A 1203 36.48 69.50 -24.83
C GLU A 1203 35.83 69.32 -23.45
N ASN A 1204 35.87 68.10 -22.88
CA ASN A 1204 35.31 67.77 -21.56
C ASN A 1204 36.38 67.44 -20.51
N ASN A 1205 37.66 67.79 -20.74
CA ASN A 1205 38.79 67.48 -19.84
C ASN A 1205 38.94 65.98 -19.49
N LEU A 1206 38.64 65.10 -20.44
CA LEU A 1206 38.83 63.66 -20.34
C LEU A 1206 40.00 63.22 -21.23
N GLU A 1207 40.59 62.07 -20.91
CA GLU A 1207 41.59 61.41 -21.75
C GLU A 1207 41.40 59.89 -21.78
N ILE A 1208 41.93 59.24 -22.81
CA ILE A 1208 41.94 57.78 -22.90
C ILE A 1208 42.97 57.25 -21.92
N TRP A 1209 42.53 56.44 -20.96
CA TRP A 1209 43.42 55.69 -20.10
C TRP A 1209 43.93 54.42 -20.80
N LYS A 1210 43.01 53.59 -21.31
CA LYS A 1210 43.33 52.36 -22.05
C LYS A 1210 42.36 52.12 -23.17
N VAL A 1211 42.86 51.63 -24.29
CA VAL A 1211 42.02 51.18 -25.42
C VAL A 1211 41.59 49.73 -25.17
N ILE A 1212 40.28 49.49 -25.16
CA ILE A 1212 39.67 48.16 -25.02
C ILE A 1212 39.64 47.44 -26.37
N ILE A 1213 39.15 48.12 -27.41
CA ILE A 1213 39.09 47.61 -28.78
C ILE A 1213 39.71 48.67 -29.69
N PRO A 1214 40.84 48.39 -30.36
CA PRO A 1214 41.55 49.38 -31.19
C PRO A 1214 40.77 49.77 -32.44
N LYS A 1215 41.19 50.91 -33.03
CA LYS A 1215 40.67 51.37 -34.33
C LYS A 1215 40.90 50.29 -35.39
N GLY A 1216 39.90 50.03 -36.23
CA GLY A 1216 39.95 48.94 -37.20
C GLY A 1216 39.61 47.56 -36.62
N GLN A 1217 38.96 47.49 -35.46
CA GLN A 1217 38.38 46.24 -34.94
C GLN A 1217 36.91 46.35 -34.53
N VAL A 1218 36.33 47.55 -34.49
CA VAL A 1218 34.89 47.74 -34.25
C VAL A 1218 34.14 47.45 -35.55
N ARG A 1219 33.10 46.62 -35.47
CA ARG A 1219 32.34 46.19 -36.66
C ARG A 1219 30.93 46.77 -36.69
N ILE A 1220 30.47 47.14 -37.88
CA ILE A 1220 29.07 47.45 -38.19
C ILE A 1220 28.54 46.37 -39.12
N ALA A 1221 27.32 45.91 -38.87
CA ALA A 1221 26.78 44.77 -39.59
C ALA A 1221 25.26 44.83 -39.78
N LEU A 1222 24.82 44.06 -40.78
CA LEU A 1222 23.45 43.62 -40.98
C LEU A 1222 23.22 42.33 -40.20
N TYR A 1223 22.22 42.33 -39.33
CA TYR A 1223 21.80 41.18 -38.54
C TYR A 1223 20.40 40.73 -38.95
N GLY A 1224 20.23 39.43 -39.16
CA GLY A 1224 18.94 38.74 -39.25
C GLY A 1224 18.62 38.04 -37.93
N ARG A 1225 17.41 37.51 -37.77
CA ARG A 1225 17.01 36.73 -36.59
C ARG A 1225 17.53 35.29 -36.69
N CYS A 1226 17.90 34.67 -35.57
CA CYS A 1226 18.08 33.22 -35.53
C CYS A 1226 16.73 32.51 -35.64
N ASN A 1227 16.68 31.39 -36.38
CA ASN A 1227 15.50 30.54 -36.45
C ASN A 1227 15.22 29.82 -35.13
#